data_AF-A0A150QYJ1-F1
#
_entry.id   AF-A0A150QYJ1-F1
#
_cell.length_a   1.000
_cell.length_b   1.000
_cell.length_c   1.000
_cell.angle_alpha   90.00
_cell.angle_beta   90.00
_cell.angle_gamma   90.00
#
_symmetry.space_group_name_H-M   'P 1'
#
loop_
_entity.id
_entity.type
_entity.pdbx_description
1 polymer ?
#
loop_
_entity_poly.entity_id
_entity_poly.type
_entity_poly.pdbx_seq_one_letter_code
_entity_poly.pdbx_strand_id
1 'polypeptide(L)'
;MWTDATASAPNDPAGVLLSVERDHVDSVWREHSQTNVRVLIRNEQRPMDMEVLPRRVDAPSRCTVPELLARHERVLVVGGRGSGKTALIARLAARAAADHRQGTRTLVPFVVLVSLLDDPRLNERAIARLSPIGGLVLLRRALEERRALVLVDGLDEARSGARRLSESVEAFAEAHPGNPMVVTTRPRRTGIPGYTRVELRGFVTATLLPQPGSRVVAAHHFLARRDPGRRTSLVASAVDALLERYAGEELPPDAILRSLDLRDRRLLFSSIAWQMHSDRFVELPVEPLAAHLRWRLDGARWVEGPRLVLCRADEEDEEDDEEDMEEDDEDGDGDRDPLGGPLEREVAGDARELGELAQDIDGMVERVIEEIRRHQGLLIERRPGSFSFADLSYQAYLNALDLVRLGVLDSLIEERNDPWSHETIVHAAGIPEVDAAAFIRELLEADRGEAPVATLLAARCAEVAGGRLPPQLRRTIARRLSDVVPPRDPFHVAHLVDDVGEVAGPALIQALSSASPSERAYTAMALGGLRYRPAYGVLVRMAADDSPVNEPIVCWLWDEEQPVNDQVVGCFALLSLFDVALAVPTASTLFQQALERAPRGALDRVYKLIDHGHLMRVERASEDAPIRDLEAVDVLLAKMRKVLDRTGGPSPWEFP
;
A
#
# COMPACT_ATOMS: atom_id res chain seq x y z
N MET A 1 12.59 -2.65 -38.32
CA MET A 1 12.52 -1.24 -38.75
C MET A 1 12.75 -0.32 -37.55
N TRP A 2 13.91 -0.46 -36.90
CA TRP A 2 14.30 0.34 -35.75
C TRP A 2 15.68 0.91 -36.09
N THR A 3 15.72 2.13 -36.60
CA THR A 3 16.92 2.96 -36.71
C THR A 3 16.46 4.42 -36.80
N ASP A 4 17.21 5.28 -36.12
CA ASP A 4 17.26 6.75 -36.25
C ASP A 4 16.22 7.58 -35.48
N ALA A 5 16.54 7.85 -34.20
CA ALA A 5 16.40 9.18 -33.59
C ALA A 5 17.06 9.22 -32.20
N THR A 6 18.38 9.36 -32.15
CA THR A 6 19.09 9.90 -30.98
C THR A 6 20.08 10.95 -31.48
N ALA A 7 19.81 12.22 -31.20
CA ALA A 7 20.79 13.31 -31.02
C ALA A 7 20.09 14.68 -31.01
N SER A 8 19.81 15.24 -29.82
CA SER A 8 19.98 16.66 -29.42
C SER A 8 19.31 16.95 -28.05
N ALA A 9 20.04 17.64 -27.17
CA ALA A 9 19.83 17.94 -25.72
C ALA A 9 18.59 18.85 -25.40
N PRO A 10 18.31 19.32 -24.14
CA PRO A 10 18.92 19.12 -22.81
C PRO A 10 17.90 18.72 -21.69
N ASN A 11 18.39 18.60 -20.44
CA ASN A 11 17.69 18.30 -19.17
C ASN A 11 16.24 18.84 -19.04
N ASP A 12 15.24 18.00 -19.34
CA ASP A 12 13.85 18.18 -18.90
C ASP A 12 13.38 16.89 -18.18
N PRO A 13 13.28 16.88 -16.84
CA PRO A 13 12.79 15.72 -16.09
C PRO A 13 11.32 15.40 -16.40
N ALA A 14 10.60 16.29 -17.08
CA ALA A 14 9.20 16.13 -17.41
C ALA A 14 8.97 15.36 -18.74
N GLY A 15 10.03 15.04 -19.49
CA GLY A 15 9.97 14.34 -20.78
C GLY A 15 9.78 12.81 -20.71
N VAL A 16 9.70 12.23 -19.51
CA VAL A 16 9.71 10.76 -19.33
C VAL A 16 8.35 10.11 -19.65
N LEU A 17 7.22 10.84 -19.65
CA LEU A 17 5.90 10.28 -20.00
C LEU A 17 5.56 10.52 -21.47
N LEU A 18 5.12 9.48 -22.18
CA LEU A 18 4.51 9.65 -23.52
C LEU A 18 3.30 10.58 -23.40
N SER A 19 3.03 11.42 -24.42
CA SER A 19 1.96 12.43 -24.39
C SER A 19 0.60 11.87 -23.94
N VAL A 20 0.27 10.65 -24.36
CA VAL A 20 -0.96 9.94 -23.98
C VAL A 20 -1.00 9.54 -22.50
N GLU A 21 0.13 9.20 -21.89
CA GLU A 21 0.24 8.85 -20.46
C GLU A 21 0.17 10.10 -19.59
N ARG A 22 0.81 11.19 -20.05
CA ARG A 22 0.76 12.52 -19.45
C ARG A 22 -0.66 13.07 -19.47
N ASP A 23 -1.34 12.97 -20.62
CA ASP A 23 -2.75 13.37 -20.78
C ASP A 23 -3.70 12.50 -19.95
N HIS A 24 -3.40 11.22 -19.72
CA HIS A 24 -4.23 10.36 -18.86
C HIS A 24 -4.06 10.71 -17.38
N VAL A 25 -2.82 10.90 -16.91
CA VAL A 25 -2.52 11.37 -15.55
C VAL A 25 -3.12 12.76 -15.33
N ASP A 26 -2.97 13.68 -16.28
CA ASP A 26 -3.49 15.05 -16.19
C ASP A 26 -5.01 15.15 -16.38
N SER A 27 -5.64 14.29 -17.18
CA SER A 27 -7.11 14.22 -17.34
C SER A 27 -7.78 13.67 -16.08
N VAL A 28 -7.18 12.66 -15.45
CA VAL A 28 -7.64 12.10 -14.16
C VAL A 28 -7.41 13.11 -13.01
N TRP A 29 -6.44 14.01 -13.20
CA TRP A 29 -6.02 15.04 -12.25
C TRP A 29 -6.84 16.34 -12.30
N ARG A 30 -7.12 16.91 -13.49
CA ARG A 30 -7.93 18.16 -13.64
C ARG A 30 -9.30 18.09 -12.98
N GLU A 31 -9.79 16.90 -12.69
CA GLU A 31 -11.14 16.69 -12.21
C GLU A 31 -11.27 16.78 -10.68
N HIS A 32 -10.21 16.58 -9.88
CA HIS A 32 -10.37 16.45 -8.40
C HIS A 32 -9.07 16.74 -7.60
N SER A 33 -8.92 17.97 -7.09
CA SER A 33 -7.87 18.37 -6.13
C SER A 33 -8.45 18.71 -4.74
N GLN A 34 -7.57 18.57 -3.73
CA GLN A 34 -7.71 18.85 -2.30
C GLN A 34 -8.43 17.79 -1.46
N THR A 35 -7.73 17.33 -0.42
CA THR A 35 -8.17 16.37 0.61
C THR A 35 -9.33 16.94 1.41
N ASN A 36 -10.54 16.54 1.04
CA ASN A 36 -11.76 17.12 1.54
C ASN A 36 -12.95 16.22 1.18
N VAL A 37 -13.87 15.92 2.09
CA VAL A 37 -15.08 15.15 1.70
C VAL A 37 -15.96 16.03 0.83
N ARG A 38 -16.28 15.64 -0.41
CA ARG A 38 -17.39 16.28 -1.15
C ARG A 38 -18.70 15.76 -0.55
N VAL A 39 -19.40 16.59 0.20
CA VAL A 39 -20.73 16.26 0.71
C VAL A 39 -21.76 16.64 -0.35
N LEU A 40 -22.41 15.63 -0.91
CA LEU A 40 -23.67 15.83 -1.63
C LEU A 40 -24.79 15.60 -0.62
N ILE A 41 -25.17 16.63 0.13
CA ILE A 41 -26.35 16.58 1.00
C ILE A 41 -27.58 16.63 0.09
N ARG A 42 -28.22 15.50 -0.17
CA ARG A 42 -29.59 15.48 -0.68
C ARG A 42 -30.53 15.21 0.48
N ASN A 43 -31.23 16.25 0.90
CA ASN A 43 -32.21 16.22 1.95
C ASN A 43 -33.57 15.83 1.34
N GLU A 44 -33.87 14.52 1.24
CA GLU A 44 -35.18 14.07 0.76
C GLU A 44 -36.20 14.03 1.91
N GLN A 45 -36.69 15.21 2.31
CA GLN A 45 -37.97 15.33 2.99
C GLN A 45 -38.70 16.61 2.54
N ARG A 46 -39.28 16.60 1.34
CA ARG A 46 -40.54 17.29 1.05
C ARG A 46 -41.33 16.54 -0.03
N PRO A 47 -42.64 16.29 0.16
CA PRO A 47 -43.52 15.84 -0.92
C PRO A 47 -43.57 16.94 -1.99
N MET A 48 -43.36 16.56 -3.25
CA MET A 48 -43.50 17.49 -4.39
C MET A 48 -44.98 17.75 -4.66
N ASP A 49 -45.52 18.83 -4.09
CA ASP A 49 -46.61 19.56 -4.73
C ASP A 49 -46.01 20.48 -5.79
N MET A 50 -46.57 20.44 -7.00
CA MET A 50 -46.16 21.26 -8.13
C MET A 50 -46.34 22.75 -7.81
N GLU A 51 -45.34 23.54 -8.24
CA GLU A 51 -45.20 25.00 -8.13
C GLU A 51 -44.41 25.50 -6.91
N VAL A 52 -43.09 25.46 -7.06
CA VAL A 52 -42.10 26.50 -6.70
C VAL A 52 -40.74 25.89 -7.02
N LEU A 53 -40.06 26.39 -8.05
CA LEU A 53 -38.65 26.08 -8.31
C LEU A 53 -37.79 26.77 -7.23
N PRO A 54 -37.05 26.05 -6.36
CA PRO A 54 -36.02 26.67 -5.55
C PRO A 54 -34.70 26.63 -6.32
N ARG A 55 -34.16 27.83 -6.45
CA ARG A 55 -32.81 28.28 -6.82
C ARG A 55 -31.68 27.22 -6.67
N ARG A 56 -30.76 27.30 -7.65
CA ARG A 56 -29.43 26.67 -7.70
C ARG A 56 -28.87 26.36 -6.29
N VAL A 57 -28.57 25.09 -6.03
CA VAL A 57 -27.80 24.64 -4.86
C VAL A 57 -26.36 25.11 -5.04
N ASP A 58 -25.85 25.85 -4.05
CA ASP A 58 -24.48 26.36 -3.97
C ASP A 58 -23.42 25.24 -4.04
N ALA A 59 -22.17 25.61 -4.37
CA ALA A 59 -21.04 24.71 -4.55
C ALA A 59 -20.82 23.73 -3.37
N PRO A 60 -20.38 22.48 -3.60
CA PRO A 60 -20.27 21.47 -2.55
C PRO A 60 -19.23 21.86 -1.49
N SER A 61 -19.70 22.15 -0.27
CA SER A 61 -18.87 22.39 0.91
C SER A 61 -18.11 21.14 1.31
N ARG A 62 -16.84 21.31 1.67
CA ARG A 62 -15.95 20.23 2.08
C ARG A 62 -15.87 20.11 3.60
N CYS A 63 -15.75 18.90 4.13
CA CYS A 63 -15.71 18.68 5.58
C CYS A 63 -14.97 17.39 5.95
N THR A 64 -14.77 17.17 7.26
CA THR A 64 -14.25 15.91 7.81
C THR A 64 -15.39 14.96 8.23
N VAL A 65 -15.11 13.66 8.33
CA VAL A 65 -16.11 12.69 8.81
C VAL A 65 -16.50 12.94 10.28
N PRO A 66 -15.60 13.32 11.20
CA PRO A 66 -15.99 13.79 12.53
C PRO A 66 -16.94 15.00 12.52
N GLU A 67 -16.75 15.97 11.62
CA GLU A 67 -17.68 17.10 11.46
C GLU A 67 -19.05 16.65 10.93
N LEU A 68 -19.08 15.67 10.03
CA LEU A 68 -20.33 15.06 9.58
C LEU A 68 -21.03 14.32 10.72
N LEU A 69 -20.29 13.56 11.53
CA LEU A 69 -20.83 12.85 12.69
C LEU A 69 -21.35 13.80 13.78
N ALA A 70 -20.82 15.02 13.85
CA ALA A 70 -21.34 16.06 14.73
C ALA A 70 -22.71 16.61 14.28
N ARG A 71 -23.06 16.46 13.00
CA ARG A 71 -24.32 16.97 12.39
C ARG A 71 -25.31 15.86 12.05
N HIS A 72 -24.82 14.65 11.82
CA HIS A 72 -25.58 13.51 11.35
C HIS A 72 -25.15 12.26 12.12
N GLU A 73 -26.12 11.56 12.71
CA GLU A 73 -25.87 10.31 13.42
C GLU A 73 -25.39 9.19 12.47
N ARG A 74 -25.81 9.21 11.20
CA ARG A 74 -25.64 8.10 10.25
C ARG A 74 -24.97 8.59 8.97
N VAL A 75 -23.77 8.09 8.68
CA VAL A 75 -22.94 8.52 7.54
C VAL A 75 -22.56 7.33 6.65
N LEU A 76 -22.93 7.39 5.37
CA LEU A 76 -22.47 6.47 4.34
C LEU A 76 -21.30 7.10 3.59
N VAL A 77 -20.14 6.47 3.66
CA VAL A 77 -18.90 6.91 3.01
C VAL A 77 -18.64 6.09 1.75
N VAL A 78 -18.76 6.73 0.60
CA VAL A 78 -18.52 6.13 -0.72
C VAL A 78 -17.14 6.53 -1.21
N GLY A 79 -16.28 5.58 -1.58
CA GLY A 79 -14.94 5.90 -2.09
C GLY A 79 -14.35 4.82 -2.98
N GLY A 80 -13.50 5.18 -3.94
CA GLY A 80 -12.83 4.24 -4.85
C GLY A 80 -11.91 3.23 -4.15
N ARG A 81 -11.36 2.26 -4.89
CA ARG A 81 -10.27 1.41 -4.35
C ARG A 81 -9.08 2.30 -3.98
N GLY A 82 -8.43 2.02 -2.85
CA GLY A 82 -7.28 2.81 -2.38
C GLY A 82 -7.61 4.21 -1.85
N SER A 83 -8.89 4.57 -1.70
CA SER A 83 -9.28 5.90 -1.18
C SER A 83 -9.12 6.06 0.34
N GLY A 84 -8.64 5.04 1.05
CA GLY A 84 -8.44 5.11 2.51
C GLY A 84 -9.68 4.83 3.38
N LYS A 85 -10.74 4.18 2.87
CA LYS A 85 -11.95 3.87 3.65
C LYS A 85 -11.68 3.05 4.93
N THR A 86 -10.93 1.97 4.82
CA THR A 86 -10.54 1.13 5.97
C THR A 86 -9.66 1.91 6.95
N ALA A 87 -8.75 2.74 6.45
CA ALA A 87 -7.91 3.61 7.29
C ALA A 87 -8.74 4.66 8.03
N LEU A 88 -9.76 5.24 7.39
CA LEU A 88 -10.73 6.13 8.02
C LEU A 88 -11.46 5.43 9.17
N ILE A 89 -11.96 4.20 8.95
CA ILE A 89 -12.63 3.41 9.99
C ILE A 89 -11.70 3.14 11.17
N ALA A 90 -10.47 2.71 10.89
CA ALA A 90 -9.47 2.47 11.93
C ALA A 90 -9.16 3.76 12.72
N ARG A 91 -9.02 4.91 12.05
CA ARG A 91 -8.77 6.20 12.69
C ARG A 91 -9.93 6.66 13.57
N LEU A 92 -11.17 6.49 13.12
CA LEU A 92 -12.36 6.80 13.92
C LEU A 92 -12.45 5.93 15.17
N ALA A 93 -12.20 4.61 15.03
CA ALA A 93 -12.17 3.69 16.16
C ALA A 93 -11.06 4.05 17.16
N ALA A 94 -9.84 4.29 16.67
CA ALA A 94 -8.69 4.64 17.50
C ALA A 94 -8.91 5.96 18.26
N ARG A 95 -9.49 6.97 17.59
CA ARG A 95 -9.84 8.24 18.22
C ARG A 95 -10.88 8.05 19.32
N ALA A 96 -11.97 7.32 19.06
CA ALA A 96 -12.98 7.05 20.09
C ALA A 96 -12.39 6.32 21.31
N ALA A 97 -11.46 5.38 21.09
CA ALA A 97 -10.74 4.70 22.17
C ALA A 97 -9.76 5.61 22.93
N ALA A 98 -9.13 6.58 22.25
CA ALA A 98 -8.26 7.58 22.88
C ALA A 98 -9.06 8.59 23.73
N ASP A 99 -10.14 9.12 23.16
CA ASP A 99 -11.11 10.00 23.82
C ASP A 99 -11.64 9.35 25.12
N HIS A 100 -11.97 8.05 25.07
CA HIS A 100 -12.40 7.29 26.25
C HIS A 100 -11.33 7.21 27.35
N ARG A 101 -10.05 7.01 26.98
CA ARG A 101 -8.93 6.98 27.93
C ARG A 101 -8.69 8.34 28.59
N GLN A 102 -8.90 9.43 27.85
CA GLN A 102 -8.73 10.80 28.34
C GLN A 102 -9.95 11.32 29.12
N GLY A 103 -11.05 10.56 29.16
CA GLY A 103 -12.29 10.97 29.82
C GLY A 103 -13.07 12.06 29.07
N THR A 104 -12.66 12.40 27.85
CA THR A 104 -13.22 13.48 27.04
C THR A 104 -13.99 12.88 25.87
N ARG A 105 -15.33 12.79 26.01
CA ARG A 105 -16.30 12.04 25.15
C ARG A 105 -16.30 10.52 25.32
N THR A 106 -17.51 9.98 25.32
CA THR A 106 -17.83 8.67 25.89
C THR A 106 -18.35 7.66 24.84
N LEU A 107 -17.89 7.73 23.58
CA LEU A 107 -18.27 6.72 22.57
C LEU A 107 -17.40 5.46 22.68
N VAL A 108 -18.02 4.29 22.49
CA VAL A 108 -17.39 2.97 22.46
C VAL A 108 -17.41 2.46 21.03
N PRO A 109 -16.25 2.27 20.37
CA PRO A 109 -16.20 1.85 18.97
C PRO A 109 -16.46 0.34 18.83
N PHE A 110 -17.36 -0.02 17.91
CA PHE A 110 -17.62 -1.40 17.48
C PHE A 110 -17.34 -1.52 15.98
N VAL A 111 -16.29 -2.24 15.61
CA VAL A 111 -15.84 -2.37 14.21
C VAL A 111 -16.34 -3.68 13.60
N VAL A 112 -16.93 -3.59 12.42
CA VAL A 112 -17.47 -4.72 11.65
C VAL A 112 -16.81 -4.73 10.28
N LEU A 113 -15.92 -5.69 10.05
CA LEU A 113 -15.36 -5.94 8.72
C LEU A 113 -16.30 -6.87 7.96
N VAL A 114 -16.92 -6.38 6.88
CA VAL A 114 -17.90 -7.16 6.11
C VAL A 114 -17.27 -8.41 5.49
N SER A 115 -15.98 -8.39 5.15
CA SER A 115 -15.24 -9.58 4.71
C SER A 115 -15.24 -10.75 5.70
N LEU A 116 -15.49 -10.49 6.98
CA LEU A 116 -15.48 -11.49 8.05
C LEU A 116 -16.89 -11.92 8.49
N LEU A 117 -17.93 -11.48 7.78
CA LEU A 117 -19.30 -11.92 8.00
C LEU A 117 -19.55 -13.23 7.24
N ASP A 118 -19.99 -14.26 7.97
CA ASP A 118 -20.38 -15.54 7.38
C ASP A 118 -21.78 -15.46 6.75
N ASP A 119 -22.71 -14.78 7.44
CA ASP A 119 -24.03 -14.40 6.93
C ASP A 119 -24.00 -12.90 6.60
N PRO A 120 -24.38 -12.47 5.38
CA PRO A 120 -24.45 -11.07 4.99
C PRO A 120 -25.65 -10.35 5.64
N ARG A 121 -25.67 -10.31 6.98
CA ARG A 121 -26.64 -9.64 7.83
C ARG A 121 -25.94 -9.04 9.05
N LEU A 122 -26.21 -7.76 9.31
CA LEU A 122 -25.78 -7.08 10.53
C LEU A 122 -26.79 -7.33 11.65
N ASN A 123 -26.32 -7.82 12.79
CA ASN A 123 -27.09 -7.97 14.02
C ASN A 123 -26.15 -7.90 15.24
N GLU A 124 -26.72 -7.80 16.45
CA GLU A 124 -25.95 -7.66 17.68
C GLU A 124 -24.92 -8.80 17.88
N ARG A 125 -25.27 -10.05 17.52
CA ARG A 125 -24.36 -11.20 17.64
C ARG A 125 -23.18 -11.08 16.70
N ALA A 126 -23.42 -10.65 15.46
CA ALA A 126 -22.37 -10.42 14.46
C ALA A 126 -21.42 -9.29 14.92
N ILE A 127 -21.96 -8.20 15.44
CA ILE A 127 -21.16 -7.07 15.96
C ILE A 127 -20.34 -7.50 17.17
N ALA A 128 -20.96 -8.17 18.15
CA ALA A 128 -20.29 -8.64 19.36
C ALA A 128 -19.18 -9.67 19.06
N ARG A 129 -19.35 -10.48 18.02
CA ARG A 129 -18.34 -11.45 17.58
C ARG A 129 -17.15 -10.77 16.93
N LEU A 130 -17.39 -9.80 16.05
CA LEU A 130 -16.35 -9.13 15.27
C LEU A 130 -15.63 -8.00 16.04
N SER A 131 -16.26 -7.50 17.11
CA SER A 131 -15.69 -6.52 18.02
C SER A 131 -15.69 -7.09 19.45
N PRO A 132 -14.82 -8.08 19.76
CA PRO A 132 -14.95 -8.96 20.92
C PRO A 132 -14.74 -8.28 22.28
N ILE A 133 -14.36 -7.00 22.32
CA ILE A 133 -14.19 -6.26 23.57
C ILE A 133 -15.56 -6.16 24.26
N GLY A 134 -15.72 -6.88 25.39
CA GLY A 134 -16.91 -6.85 26.25
C GLY A 134 -18.15 -7.63 25.75
N GLY A 135 -18.07 -8.23 24.56
CA GLY A 135 -19.11 -9.11 24.01
C GLY A 135 -20.52 -8.48 23.90
N LEU A 136 -21.54 -9.35 23.86
CA LEU A 136 -22.94 -8.91 23.65
C LEU A 136 -23.46 -8.02 24.79
N VAL A 137 -22.97 -8.21 26.01
CA VAL A 137 -23.39 -7.44 27.19
C VAL A 137 -22.92 -5.99 27.07
N LEU A 138 -21.64 -5.75 26.77
CA LEU A 138 -21.11 -4.40 26.59
C LEU A 138 -21.78 -3.71 25.40
N LEU A 139 -21.97 -4.42 24.29
CA LEU A 139 -22.63 -3.88 23.11
C LEU A 139 -24.05 -3.40 23.44
N ARG A 140 -24.87 -4.25 24.07
CA ARG A 140 -26.25 -3.87 24.44
C ARG A 140 -26.27 -2.68 25.36
N ARG A 141 -25.40 -2.67 26.37
CA ARG A 141 -25.32 -1.55 27.30
C ARG A 141 -24.91 -0.25 26.60
N ALA A 142 -23.92 -0.31 25.71
CA ALA A 142 -23.48 0.85 24.95
C ALA A 142 -24.58 1.36 23.99
N LEU A 143 -25.34 0.47 23.36
CA LEU A 143 -26.47 0.83 22.50
C LEU A 143 -27.60 1.49 23.30
N GLU A 144 -27.96 0.92 24.46
CA GLU A 144 -28.96 1.46 25.38
C GLU A 144 -28.58 2.86 25.91
N GLU A 145 -27.31 3.04 26.29
CA GLU A 145 -26.78 4.31 26.78
C GLU A 145 -26.49 5.34 25.68
N ARG A 146 -26.72 5.00 24.39
CA ARG A 146 -26.42 5.85 23.23
C ARG A 146 -24.95 6.24 23.12
N ARG A 147 -24.09 5.27 23.45
CA ARG A 147 -22.64 5.40 23.49
C ARG A 147 -21.97 4.53 22.45
N ALA A 148 -22.69 3.71 21.68
CA ALA A 148 -22.08 2.88 20.65
C ALA A 148 -21.74 3.71 19.41
N LEU A 149 -20.48 3.63 18.95
CA LEU A 149 -20.05 4.07 17.63
C LEU A 149 -19.91 2.83 16.75
N VAL A 150 -20.85 2.60 15.84
CA VAL A 150 -20.87 1.40 14.98
C VAL A 150 -20.19 1.70 13.66
N LEU A 151 -19.11 0.98 13.35
CA LEU A 151 -18.25 1.21 12.19
C LEU A 151 -18.28 -0.02 11.28
N VAL A 152 -18.94 0.08 10.13
CA VAL A 152 -19.08 -1.02 9.17
C VAL A 152 -18.21 -0.76 7.95
N ASP A 153 -17.16 -1.57 7.76
CA ASP A 153 -16.21 -1.41 6.65
C ASP A 153 -16.50 -2.41 5.52
N GLY A 154 -16.66 -1.89 4.30
CA GLY A 154 -16.68 -2.70 3.08
C GLY A 154 -18.03 -3.32 2.73
N LEU A 155 -19.12 -2.55 2.72
CA LEU A 155 -20.46 -3.04 2.33
C LEU A 155 -20.46 -3.74 0.94
N ASP A 156 -19.55 -3.35 0.03
CA ASP A 156 -19.38 -3.98 -1.29
C ASP A 156 -18.81 -5.40 -1.25
N GLU A 157 -18.18 -5.80 -0.15
CA GLU A 157 -17.51 -7.10 -0.01
C GLU A 157 -18.49 -8.25 0.21
N ALA A 158 -19.75 -7.96 0.58
CA ALA A 158 -20.83 -8.94 0.71
C ALA A 158 -21.30 -9.56 -0.62
N ARG A 159 -20.72 -9.17 -1.77
CA ARG A 159 -20.99 -9.70 -3.12
C ARG A 159 -22.50 -9.94 -3.38
N SER A 160 -22.94 -11.21 -3.45
CA SER A 160 -24.33 -11.62 -3.72
C SER A 160 -25.31 -11.33 -2.57
N GLY A 161 -24.80 -11.11 -1.35
CA GLY A 161 -25.56 -10.75 -0.16
C GLY A 161 -25.69 -9.25 0.10
N ALA A 162 -25.12 -8.39 -0.75
CA ALA A 162 -25.03 -6.95 -0.49
C ALA A 162 -26.39 -6.28 -0.20
N ARG A 163 -27.45 -6.65 -0.92
CA ARG A 163 -28.80 -6.11 -0.68
C ARG A 163 -29.33 -6.46 0.72
N ARG A 164 -29.20 -7.74 1.09
CA ARG A 164 -29.64 -8.25 2.40
C ARG A 164 -28.85 -7.59 3.53
N LEU A 165 -27.55 -7.37 3.32
CA LEU A 165 -26.72 -6.66 4.28
C LEU A 165 -27.14 -5.20 4.41
N SER A 166 -27.36 -4.47 3.30
CA SER A 166 -27.88 -3.10 3.31
C SER A 166 -29.21 -2.99 4.07
N GLU A 167 -30.18 -3.87 3.77
CA GLU A 167 -31.48 -3.92 4.46
C GLU A 167 -31.31 -4.17 5.97
N SER A 168 -30.37 -5.04 6.37
CA SER A 168 -30.09 -5.29 7.79
C SER A 168 -29.37 -4.13 8.48
N VAL A 169 -28.51 -3.39 7.77
CA VAL A 169 -27.83 -2.18 8.28
C VAL A 169 -28.85 -1.08 8.52
N GLU A 170 -29.77 -0.86 7.59
CA GLU A 170 -30.87 0.10 7.73
C GLU A 170 -31.77 -0.26 8.92
N ALA A 171 -32.22 -1.52 8.99
CA ALA A 171 -33.06 -1.99 10.09
C ALA A 171 -32.36 -1.88 11.46
N PHE A 172 -31.05 -2.19 11.53
CA PHE A 172 -30.28 -2.05 12.76
C PHE A 172 -30.16 -0.58 13.20
N ALA A 173 -29.86 0.32 12.26
CA ALA A 173 -29.77 1.74 12.54
C ALA A 173 -31.13 2.31 13.01
N GLU A 174 -32.23 1.90 12.40
CA GLU A 174 -33.59 2.27 12.83
C GLU A 174 -33.94 1.75 14.23
N ALA A 175 -33.52 0.53 14.58
CA ALA A 175 -33.78 -0.07 15.88
C ALA A 175 -32.99 0.55 17.05
N HIS A 176 -31.83 1.18 16.78
CA HIS A 176 -30.94 1.73 17.81
C HIS A 176 -30.63 3.22 17.63
N PRO A 177 -31.64 4.12 17.69
CA PRO A 177 -31.44 5.55 17.47
C PRO A 177 -30.58 6.19 18.57
N GLY A 178 -29.83 7.23 18.21
CA GLY A 178 -28.89 7.95 19.08
C GLY A 178 -27.48 7.36 19.09
N ASN A 179 -27.21 6.29 18.34
CA ASN A 179 -25.89 5.67 18.24
C ASN A 179 -25.24 6.02 16.89
N PRO A 180 -24.13 6.77 16.88
CA PRO A 180 -23.46 7.13 15.64
C PRO A 180 -23.04 5.92 14.81
N MET A 181 -23.27 5.96 13.50
CA MET A 181 -22.95 4.86 12.59
C MET A 181 -22.26 5.36 11.32
N VAL A 182 -21.11 4.75 11.00
CA VAL A 182 -20.38 5.00 9.75
C VAL A 182 -20.31 3.71 8.95
N VAL A 183 -20.76 3.76 7.70
CA VAL A 183 -20.71 2.62 6.77
C VAL A 183 -19.85 3.01 5.59
N THR A 184 -18.92 2.16 5.18
CA THR A 184 -18.09 2.39 3.98
C THR A 184 -18.50 1.48 2.84
N THR A 185 -18.39 1.98 1.61
CA THR A 185 -18.63 1.18 0.40
C THR A 185 -17.85 1.72 -0.80
N ARG A 186 -17.66 0.87 -1.81
CA ARG A 186 -17.14 1.30 -3.11
C ARG A 186 -18.27 1.79 -4.03
N PRO A 187 -18.03 2.81 -4.87
CA PRO A 187 -18.97 3.18 -5.90
C PRO A 187 -19.15 1.99 -6.86
N ARG A 188 -20.40 1.59 -7.10
CA ARG A 188 -20.74 0.65 -8.17
C ARG A 188 -20.78 1.44 -9.48
N ARG A 189 -20.18 0.90 -10.56
CA ARG A 189 -20.08 1.58 -11.87
C ARG A 189 -21.47 2.02 -12.35
N THR A 190 -21.66 3.33 -12.51
CA THR A 190 -22.84 3.93 -13.13
C THR A 190 -22.83 3.71 -14.65
N GLY A 191 -23.99 3.47 -15.26
CA GLY A 191 -24.13 3.34 -16.73
C GLY A 191 -24.28 1.91 -17.27
N ILE A 192 -24.25 0.89 -16.42
CA ILE A 192 -24.64 -0.48 -16.79
C ILE A 192 -26.13 -0.66 -16.43
N PRO A 193 -27.01 -1.03 -17.38
CA PRO A 193 -28.42 -1.31 -17.08
C PRO A 193 -28.55 -2.32 -15.92
N GLY A 194 -29.27 -1.95 -14.87
CA GLY A 194 -29.50 -2.79 -13.68
C GLY A 194 -28.61 -2.51 -12.46
N TYR A 195 -27.69 -1.54 -12.50
CA TYR A 195 -26.85 -1.17 -11.35
C TYR A 195 -27.20 0.21 -10.79
N THR A 196 -27.84 0.24 -9.61
CA THR A 196 -28.23 1.46 -8.88
C THR A 196 -27.09 1.95 -7.97
N ARG A 197 -26.99 3.27 -7.79
CA ARG A 197 -26.10 3.92 -6.80
C ARG A 197 -26.40 3.34 -5.41
N VAL A 198 -25.36 3.08 -4.62
CA VAL A 198 -25.53 2.55 -3.26
C VAL A 198 -25.98 3.69 -2.36
N GLU A 199 -27.22 3.60 -1.89
CA GLU A 199 -27.84 4.52 -0.94
C GLU A 199 -28.36 3.69 0.24
N LEU A 200 -28.24 4.23 1.45
CA LEU A 200 -28.82 3.64 2.65
C LEU A 200 -29.86 4.61 3.21
N ARG A 201 -31.06 4.11 3.49
CA ARG A 201 -32.15 4.92 4.05
C ARG A 201 -31.74 5.51 5.41
N GLY A 202 -31.92 6.82 5.55
CA GLY A 202 -31.58 7.55 6.77
C GLY A 202 -30.09 7.85 6.97
N PHE A 203 -29.22 7.59 5.97
CA PHE A 203 -27.80 7.95 6.01
C PHE A 203 -27.51 9.18 5.15
N VAL A 204 -26.69 10.10 5.66
CA VAL A 204 -26.08 11.13 4.81
C VAL A 204 -24.97 10.50 3.98
N THR A 205 -24.98 10.72 2.67
CA THR A 205 -23.96 10.14 1.78
C THR A 205 -22.83 11.14 1.55
N ALA A 206 -21.62 10.71 1.85
CA ALA A 206 -20.38 11.44 1.68
C ALA A 206 -19.47 10.72 0.68
N THR A 207 -18.83 11.46 -0.23
CA THR A 207 -17.81 10.88 -1.12
C THR A 207 -16.43 11.10 -0.51
N LEU A 208 -15.75 10.01 -0.14
CA LEU A 208 -14.37 10.06 0.31
C LEU A 208 -13.46 10.28 -0.88
N LEU A 209 -12.86 11.46 -0.95
CA LEU A 209 -11.82 11.72 -1.93
C LEU A 209 -10.58 10.91 -1.54
N PRO A 210 -9.93 10.22 -2.50
CA PRO A 210 -8.65 9.57 -2.24
C PRO A 210 -7.64 10.60 -1.76
N GLN A 211 -6.75 10.19 -0.84
CA GLN A 211 -5.63 11.05 -0.50
C GLN A 211 -4.81 11.32 -1.77
N PRO A 212 -4.25 12.53 -1.92
CA PRO A 212 -3.50 12.91 -3.12
C PRO A 212 -2.42 11.88 -3.50
N GLY A 213 -1.67 11.40 -2.50
CA GLY A 213 -0.66 10.34 -2.64
C GLY A 213 -1.20 8.99 -3.10
N SER A 214 -2.42 8.60 -2.73
CA SER A 214 -2.90 7.25 -3.02
C SER A 214 -3.28 7.04 -4.50
N ARG A 215 -3.59 8.12 -5.24
CA ARG A 215 -3.81 8.05 -6.69
C ARG A 215 -2.49 7.91 -7.45
N VAL A 216 -1.48 8.67 -7.03
CA VAL A 216 -0.12 8.58 -7.60
C VAL A 216 0.44 7.17 -7.38
N VAL A 217 0.32 6.63 -6.17
CA VAL A 217 0.71 5.23 -5.86
C VAL A 217 -0.04 4.22 -6.74
N ALA A 218 -1.36 4.38 -6.91
CA ALA A 218 -2.15 3.46 -7.74
C ALA A 218 -1.76 3.52 -9.23
N ALA A 219 -1.53 4.73 -9.76
CA ALA A 219 -1.08 4.93 -11.14
C ALA A 219 0.34 4.37 -11.34
N HIS A 220 1.25 4.67 -10.41
CA HIS A 220 2.60 4.12 -10.36
C HIS A 220 2.58 2.59 -10.39
N HIS A 221 1.84 1.94 -9.48
CA HIS A 221 1.71 0.48 -9.45
C HIS A 221 1.14 -0.11 -10.74
N PHE A 222 0.23 0.59 -11.40
CA PHE A 222 -0.31 0.14 -12.68
C PHE A 222 0.73 0.22 -13.80
N LEU A 223 1.48 1.31 -13.89
CA LEU A 223 2.50 1.54 -14.92
C LEU A 223 3.73 0.66 -14.71
N ALA A 224 4.25 0.58 -13.48
CA ALA A 224 5.41 -0.24 -13.15
C ALA A 224 5.20 -1.74 -13.41
N ARG A 225 3.95 -2.23 -13.34
CA ARG A 225 3.61 -3.61 -13.73
C ARG A 225 3.62 -3.84 -15.24
N ARG A 226 3.41 -2.80 -16.04
CA ARG A 226 3.39 -2.90 -17.52
C ARG A 226 4.77 -2.72 -18.11
N ASP A 227 5.59 -1.87 -17.49
CA ASP A 227 6.95 -1.62 -17.90
C ASP A 227 7.90 -1.68 -16.68
N PRO A 228 8.31 -2.89 -16.30
CA PRO A 228 9.22 -3.08 -15.18
C PRO A 228 10.56 -2.37 -15.35
N GLY A 229 11.05 -2.22 -16.59
CA GLY A 229 12.32 -1.55 -16.87
C GLY A 229 12.30 -0.05 -16.57
N ARG A 230 11.10 0.53 -16.47
CA ARG A 230 10.91 1.93 -16.06
C ARG A 230 10.55 2.10 -14.59
N ARG A 231 10.48 1.01 -13.81
CA ARG A 231 10.01 1.04 -12.41
C ARG A 231 10.71 2.10 -11.56
N THR A 232 12.04 2.14 -11.54
CA THR A 232 12.78 3.14 -10.75
C THR A 232 12.50 4.57 -11.23
N SER A 233 12.48 4.81 -12.54
CA SER A 233 12.14 6.14 -13.09
C SER A 233 10.70 6.57 -12.80
N LEU A 234 9.76 5.62 -12.75
CA LEU A 234 8.37 5.87 -12.39
C LEU A 234 8.22 6.17 -10.90
N VAL A 235 8.99 5.51 -10.03
CA VAL A 235 9.07 5.85 -8.61
C VAL A 235 9.66 7.25 -8.43
N ALA A 236 10.79 7.56 -9.08
CA ALA A 236 11.41 8.87 -9.05
C ALA A 236 10.41 9.97 -9.43
N SER A 237 9.74 9.81 -10.57
CA SER A 237 8.71 10.73 -11.04
C SER A 237 7.52 10.85 -10.09
N ALA A 238 7.10 9.74 -9.46
CA ALA A 238 6.02 9.76 -8.48
C ALA A 238 6.41 10.51 -7.21
N VAL A 239 7.63 10.30 -6.70
CA VAL A 239 8.18 11.03 -5.54
C VAL A 239 8.26 12.52 -5.85
N ASP A 240 8.82 12.88 -7.01
CA ASP A 240 8.92 14.28 -7.43
C ASP A 240 7.56 14.94 -7.57
N ALA A 241 6.60 14.25 -8.17
CA ALA A 241 5.24 14.75 -8.28
C ALA A 241 4.67 15.06 -6.88
N LEU A 242 4.89 14.18 -5.90
CA LEU A 242 4.46 14.37 -4.51
C LEU A 242 5.19 15.53 -3.82
N LEU A 243 6.49 15.68 -4.06
CA LEU A 243 7.31 16.73 -3.47
C LEU A 243 7.12 18.11 -4.12
N GLU A 244 6.79 18.20 -5.41
CA GLU A 244 6.62 19.47 -6.14
C GLU A 244 5.15 19.89 -6.21
N ARG A 245 4.30 19.06 -6.84
CA ARG A 245 2.95 19.43 -7.27
C ARG A 245 1.97 19.51 -6.11
N TYR A 246 2.13 18.64 -5.11
CA TYR A 246 1.21 18.57 -3.96
C TYR A 246 1.70 19.42 -2.79
N ALA A 247 3.02 19.46 -2.55
CA ALA A 247 3.57 20.39 -1.57
C ALA A 247 3.42 21.85 -2.04
N GLY A 248 3.73 22.20 -3.29
CA GLY A 248 3.69 23.60 -3.73
C GLY A 248 2.30 24.22 -3.87
N GLU A 249 1.30 23.45 -4.33
CA GLU A 249 -0.07 23.95 -4.56
C GLU A 249 -0.96 23.86 -3.32
N GLU A 250 -0.74 22.88 -2.42
CA GLU A 250 -1.57 22.70 -1.22
C GLU A 250 -0.93 23.25 0.07
N LEU A 251 0.40 23.44 0.13
CA LEU A 251 1.01 24.08 1.29
C LEU A 251 0.71 25.59 1.31
N PRO A 252 0.39 26.13 2.49
CA PRO A 252 0.19 27.56 2.64
C PRO A 252 1.49 28.34 2.32
N PRO A 253 1.40 29.62 1.95
CA PRO A 253 2.54 30.42 1.48
C PRO A 253 3.71 30.47 2.46
N ASP A 254 3.42 30.39 3.76
CA ASP A 254 4.32 30.44 4.91
C ASP A 254 4.89 29.06 5.34
N ALA A 255 4.53 27.99 4.64
CA ALA A 255 4.98 26.64 4.99
C ALA A 255 6.49 26.45 4.85
N ILE A 256 7.12 25.81 5.83
CA ILE A 256 8.56 25.53 5.86
C ILE A 256 8.94 24.57 4.73
N LEU A 257 8.12 23.55 4.46
CA LEU A 257 8.38 22.67 3.32
C LEU A 257 8.29 23.43 2.00
N ARG A 258 7.49 24.50 1.91
CA ARG A 258 7.36 25.32 0.69
C ARG A 258 8.61 26.16 0.44
N SER A 259 9.31 26.61 1.49
CA SER A 259 10.56 27.36 1.38
C SER A 259 11.77 26.51 0.97
N LEU A 260 11.71 25.20 1.16
CA LEU A 260 12.70 24.26 0.62
C LEU A 260 12.51 24.08 -0.90
N ASP A 261 13.60 24.04 -1.66
CA ASP A 261 13.54 23.65 -3.07
C ASP A 261 13.33 22.12 -3.22
N LEU A 262 13.13 21.62 -4.45
CA LEU A 262 12.92 20.18 -4.66
C LEU A 262 14.11 19.34 -4.16
N ARG A 263 15.34 19.83 -4.34
CA ARG A 263 16.55 19.10 -3.94
C ARG A 263 16.58 18.93 -2.41
N ASP A 264 16.32 20.00 -1.67
CA ASP A 264 16.34 19.99 -0.21
C ASP A 264 15.17 19.20 0.36
N ARG A 265 13.98 19.27 -0.27
CA ARG A 265 12.86 18.37 0.08
C ARG A 265 13.25 16.92 -0.12
N ARG A 266 13.82 16.56 -1.27
CA ARG A 266 14.27 15.18 -1.53
C ARG A 266 15.25 14.72 -0.47
N LEU A 267 16.24 15.54 -0.16
CA LEU A 267 17.27 15.23 0.84
C LEU A 267 16.69 15.08 2.26
N LEU A 268 15.71 15.90 2.64
CA LEU A 268 14.96 15.72 3.89
C LEU A 268 14.26 14.35 3.93
N PHE A 269 13.44 14.03 2.91
CA PHE A 269 12.69 12.77 2.88
C PHE A 269 13.59 11.54 2.67
N SER A 270 14.72 11.68 1.97
CA SER A 270 15.75 10.64 1.85
C SER A 270 16.40 10.33 3.20
N SER A 271 16.73 11.35 4.00
CA SER A 271 17.29 11.11 5.33
C SER A 271 16.29 10.43 6.28
N ILE A 272 14.99 10.75 6.18
CA ILE A 272 13.93 10.05 6.92
C ILE A 272 13.82 8.60 6.44
N ALA A 273 13.87 8.37 5.12
CA ALA A 273 13.82 7.02 4.55
C ALA A 273 15.03 6.17 4.99
N TRP A 274 16.21 6.78 5.06
CA TRP A 274 17.43 6.15 5.59
C TRP A 274 17.27 5.77 7.06
N GLN A 275 16.84 6.70 7.93
CA GLN A 275 16.59 6.39 9.35
C GLN A 275 15.58 5.24 9.49
N MET A 276 14.45 5.31 8.79
CA MET A 276 13.46 4.25 8.81
C MET A 276 14.01 2.92 8.29
N HIS A 277 14.95 2.95 7.34
CA HIS A 277 15.60 1.75 6.83
C HIS A 277 16.54 1.15 7.87
N SER A 278 17.47 1.95 8.42
CA SER A 278 18.45 1.55 9.43
C SER A 278 17.80 1.02 10.71
N ASP A 279 16.73 1.67 11.17
CA ASP A 279 15.99 1.27 12.38
C ASP A 279 14.92 0.18 12.10
N ARG A 280 14.78 -0.27 10.86
CA ARG A 280 13.78 -1.26 10.41
C ARG A 280 12.33 -0.85 10.72
N PHE A 281 12.04 0.45 10.58
CA PHE A 281 10.70 0.99 10.73
C PHE A 281 9.90 0.94 9.42
N VAL A 282 8.75 0.25 9.47
CA VAL A 282 7.66 0.40 8.49
C VAL A 282 6.81 1.63 8.79
N GLU A 283 6.62 1.91 10.09
CA GLU A 283 5.98 3.11 10.58
C GLU A 283 6.91 3.80 11.60
N LEU A 284 7.16 5.10 11.41
CA LEU A 284 7.99 5.95 12.25
C LEU A 284 7.10 6.71 13.24
N PRO A 285 7.25 6.48 14.56
CA PRO A 285 6.54 7.26 15.56
C PRO A 285 6.91 8.76 15.49
N VAL A 286 6.04 9.63 15.99
CA VAL A 286 6.21 11.08 15.89
C VAL A 286 7.43 11.56 16.67
N GLU A 287 7.79 10.91 17.78
CA GLU A 287 8.93 11.33 18.61
C GLU A 287 10.27 11.11 17.90
N PRO A 288 10.59 9.92 17.33
CA PRO A 288 11.77 9.73 16.47
C PRO A 288 11.76 10.63 15.22
N LEU A 289 10.61 10.86 14.60
CA LEU A 289 10.49 11.79 13.47
C LEU A 289 10.86 13.22 13.88
N ALA A 290 10.35 13.69 15.03
CA ALA A 290 10.66 15.02 15.55
C ALA A 290 12.14 15.17 15.90
N ALA A 291 12.76 14.14 16.48
CA ALA A 291 14.20 14.12 16.75
C ALA A 291 15.03 14.22 15.46
N HIS A 292 14.65 13.46 14.43
CA HIS A 292 15.33 13.49 13.13
C HIS A 292 15.16 14.82 12.41
N LEU A 293 13.95 15.40 12.42
CA LEU A 293 13.70 16.71 11.86
C LEU A 293 14.47 17.80 12.59
N ARG A 294 14.57 17.72 13.92
CA ARG A 294 15.38 18.67 14.71
C ARG A 294 16.83 18.60 14.26
N TRP A 295 17.43 17.41 14.22
CA TRP A 295 18.79 17.23 13.71
C TRP A 295 18.96 17.76 12.28
N ARG A 296 17.98 17.53 11.40
CA ARG A 296 18.12 17.91 9.99
C ARG A 296 17.89 19.39 9.69
N LEU A 297 17.09 20.05 10.53
CA LEU A 297 16.79 21.48 10.43
C LEU A 297 17.78 22.33 11.25
N ASP A 298 18.59 21.71 12.11
CA ASP A 298 19.62 22.39 12.86
C ASP A 298 20.64 23.04 11.92
N GLY A 299 20.99 24.29 12.19
CA GLY A 299 21.85 25.09 11.31
C GLY A 299 21.24 25.59 9.99
N ALA A 300 20.00 25.23 9.64
CA ALA A 300 19.38 25.65 8.37
C ALA A 300 19.33 27.18 8.24
N ARG A 301 19.75 27.71 7.07
CA ARG A 301 19.89 29.15 6.82
C ARG A 301 18.82 29.64 5.84
N TRP A 302 18.20 30.78 6.13
CA TRP A 302 17.35 31.49 5.17
C TRP A 302 18.23 32.32 4.23
N VAL A 303 17.98 32.23 2.92
CA VAL A 303 18.73 32.94 1.87
C VAL A 303 17.77 33.71 0.96
N GLU A 304 18.28 34.73 0.25
CA GLU A 304 17.52 35.70 -0.57
C GLU A 304 16.14 35.20 -1.06
N GLY A 305 15.08 35.78 -0.49
CA GLY A 305 13.69 35.33 -0.62
C GLY A 305 13.23 34.46 0.57
N PRO A 306 11.99 33.93 0.58
CA PRO A 306 11.53 33.00 1.61
C PRO A 306 12.04 31.58 1.31
N ARG A 307 13.35 31.43 1.09
CA ARG A 307 13.99 30.14 0.78
C ARG A 307 14.82 29.67 1.97
N LEU A 308 14.54 28.45 2.42
CA LEU A 308 15.31 27.78 3.47
C LEU A 308 16.29 26.81 2.79
N VAL A 309 17.54 26.80 3.22
CA VAL A 309 18.57 25.87 2.76
C VAL A 309 19.04 25.02 3.94
N LEU A 310 19.10 23.71 3.72
CA LEU A 310 19.56 22.75 4.72
C LEU A 310 21.10 22.66 4.66
N CYS A 311 21.77 22.74 5.81
CA CYS A 311 23.21 22.55 5.90
C CYS A 311 23.62 21.16 5.39
N ARG A 312 24.74 21.11 4.66
CA ARG A 312 25.35 19.83 4.30
C ARG A 312 26.13 19.31 5.50
N ALA A 313 26.01 18.00 5.75
CA ALA A 313 26.86 17.33 6.73
C ALA A 313 28.36 17.40 6.35
N ASP A 314 28.67 17.70 5.08
CA ASP A 314 30.04 17.83 4.57
C ASP A 314 30.60 19.27 4.66
N GLU A 315 29.80 20.25 5.12
CA GLU A 315 30.20 21.66 5.26
C GLU A 315 30.58 22.03 6.72
N GLU A 316 30.53 21.07 7.65
CA GLU A 316 30.92 21.27 9.07
C GLU A 316 32.45 21.38 9.29
N ASP A 317 33.26 21.17 8.24
CA ASP A 317 34.74 21.15 8.35
C ASP A 317 35.45 22.42 7.81
N GLU A 318 34.73 23.42 7.27
CA GLU A 318 35.38 24.60 6.64
C GLU A 318 35.10 25.97 7.30
N GLU A 319 34.24 26.07 8.32
CA GLU A 319 33.95 27.34 9.02
C GLU A 319 34.56 27.38 10.44
N ASP A 320 35.88 27.22 10.58
CA ASP A 320 36.61 27.57 11.83
C ASP A 320 37.86 28.44 11.58
N ASP A 321 38.14 28.84 10.33
CA ASP A 321 39.30 29.67 9.96
C ASP A 321 38.86 31.04 9.37
N GLU A 322 38.12 31.86 10.13
CA GLU A 322 38.17 33.32 9.94
C GLU A 322 38.55 33.98 11.27
N GLU A 323 39.87 34.02 11.49
CA GLU A 323 40.54 34.82 12.51
C GLU A 323 40.19 36.30 12.37
N ASP A 324 39.88 36.91 13.53
CA ASP A 324 40.10 38.30 13.91
C ASP A 324 40.72 39.23 12.85
N MET A 325 39.90 40.09 12.24
CA MET A 325 40.36 41.39 11.77
C MET A 325 39.53 42.51 12.42
N GLU A 326 40.17 43.17 13.38
CA GLU A 326 39.85 44.51 13.87
C GLU A 326 39.99 45.56 12.74
N GLU A 327 39.49 46.77 13.03
CA GLU A 327 39.54 48.05 12.28
C GLU A 327 38.32 48.28 11.36
N ASP A 328 37.62 49.42 11.39
CA ASP A 328 37.78 50.69 12.09
C ASP A 328 36.46 51.48 12.01
N ASP A 329 36.25 52.35 13.00
CA ASP A 329 35.19 53.36 13.03
C ASP A 329 35.36 54.39 11.90
N GLU A 330 34.36 54.55 11.02
CA GLU A 330 34.17 55.82 10.29
C GLU A 330 32.69 56.22 10.22
N ASP A 331 32.42 57.37 10.83
CA ASP A 331 31.17 58.13 10.79
C ASP A 331 30.79 58.52 9.37
N GLY A 332 29.57 58.14 8.94
CA GLY A 332 28.99 58.49 7.65
C GLY A 332 27.52 58.89 7.78
N ASP A 333 27.29 60.16 8.15
CA ASP A 333 25.99 60.83 8.19
C ASP A 333 25.35 60.84 6.78
N GLY A 334 24.11 60.35 6.65
CA GLY A 334 23.47 60.11 5.36
C GLY A 334 21.96 59.95 5.45
N ASP A 335 21.26 61.08 5.52
CA ASP A 335 19.82 61.27 5.31
C ASP A 335 19.21 60.29 4.27
N ARG A 336 18.28 59.42 4.70
CA ARG A 336 17.29 58.79 3.81
C ARG A 336 15.89 58.75 4.44
N ASP A 337 15.06 59.62 3.86
CA ASP A 337 13.60 59.73 3.80
C ASP A 337 12.77 58.49 4.20
N PRO A 338 11.85 58.58 5.19
CA PRO A 338 11.00 57.47 5.61
C PRO A 338 9.63 57.51 4.92
N LEU A 339 9.54 57.00 3.68
CA LEU A 339 8.25 56.77 3.01
C LEU A 339 8.18 55.38 2.38
N GLY A 340 8.24 54.35 3.22
CA GLY A 340 7.90 52.97 2.84
C GLY A 340 6.38 52.77 2.79
N GLY A 341 5.88 52.30 1.65
CA GLY A 341 4.45 52.11 1.38
C GLY A 341 3.83 50.90 2.13
N PRO A 342 2.49 50.73 2.12
CA PRO A 342 1.81 49.65 2.85
C PRO A 342 2.23 48.23 2.46
N LEU A 343 2.76 48.03 1.25
CA LEU A 343 3.22 46.73 0.73
C LEU A 343 4.62 46.32 1.24
N GLU A 344 5.48 47.27 1.62
CA GLU A 344 6.82 46.97 2.13
C GLU A 344 6.80 46.59 3.63
N ARG A 345 5.76 47.03 4.36
CA ARG A 345 5.53 46.63 5.77
C ARG A 345 5.00 45.20 5.91
N GLU A 346 4.29 44.67 4.92
CA GLU A 346 3.81 43.28 4.90
C GLU A 346 4.99 42.32 4.63
N VAL A 347 5.84 42.63 3.64
CA VAL A 347 7.06 41.85 3.34
C VAL A 347 8.09 41.91 4.48
N ALA A 348 8.22 43.06 5.15
CA ALA A 348 9.07 43.20 6.33
C ALA A 348 8.49 42.51 7.59
N GLY A 349 7.16 42.32 7.65
CA GLY A 349 6.48 41.55 8.70
C GLY A 349 6.75 40.06 8.56
N ASP A 350 6.57 39.53 7.34
CA ASP A 350 6.85 38.12 7.01
C ASP A 350 8.35 37.78 7.21
N ALA A 351 9.26 38.67 6.82
CA ALA A 351 10.70 38.47 7.03
C ALA A 351 11.11 38.50 8.51
N ARG A 352 10.40 39.25 9.37
CA ARG A 352 10.66 39.33 10.80
C ARG A 352 10.09 38.12 11.56
N GLU A 353 8.91 37.63 11.18
CA GLU A 353 8.37 36.34 11.66
C GLU A 353 9.24 35.16 11.21
N LEU A 354 9.71 35.13 9.97
CA LEU A 354 10.62 34.09 9.46
C LEU A 354 12.01 34.13 10.14
N GLY A 355 12.48 35.32 10.51
CA GLY A 355 13.72 35.51 11.29
C GLY A 355 13.62 35.08 12.76
N GLU A 356 12.48 35.28 13.41
CA GLU A 356 12.19 34.75 14.76
C GLU A 356 12.00 33.22 14.73
N LEU A 357 11.47 32.68 13.63
CA LEU A 357 11.34 31.24 13.40
C LEU A 357 12.66 30.49 13.40
N ALA A 358 13.70 31.11 12.84
CA ALA A 358 15.04 30.54 12.75
C ALA A 358 15.66 30.29 14.14
N GLN A 359 15.09 30.86 15.21
CA GLN A 359 15.55 30.69 16.59
C GLN A 359 14.72 29.66 17.39
N ASP A 360 13.58 29.19 16.86
CA ASP A 360 12.70 28.20 17.49
C ASP A 360 12.64 26.91 16.65
N ILE A 361 13.68 26.09 16.79
CA ILE A 361 13.79 24.81 16.08
C ILE A 361 12.65 23.85 16.43
N ASP A 362 12.15 23.91 17.67
CA ASP A 362 11.06 23.07 18.16
C ASP A 362 9.75 23.43 17.46
N GLY A 363 9.45 24.73 17.37
CA GLY A 363 8.30 25.24 16.62
C GLY A 363 8.41 25.04 15.11
N MET A 364 9.63 25.00 14.55
CA MET A 364 9.83 24.61 13.14
C MET A 364 9.50 23.12 12.92
N VAL A 365 10.02 22.24 13.78
CA VAL A 365 9.78 20.79 13.72
C VAL A 365 8.29 20.47 13.83
N GLU A 366 7.59 21.06 14.81
CA GLU A 366 6.15 20.86 14.98
C GLU A 366 5.35 21.26 13.73
N ARG A 367 5.72 22.38 13.10
CA ARG A 367 5.09 22.83 11.85
C ARG A 367 5.35 21.90 10.69
N VAL A 368 6.60 21.46 10.49
CA VAL A 368 6.93 20.49 9.43
C VAL A 368 6.14 19.19 9.61
N ILE A 369 6.00 18.69 10.85
CA ILE A 369 5.19 17.51 11.13
C ILE A 369 3.73 17.74 10.76
N GLU A 370 3.16 18.90 11.09
CA GLU A 370 1.77 19.22 10.76
C GLU A 370 1.56 19.42 9.24
N GLU A 371 2.54 20.03 8.56
CA GLU A 371 2.56 20.15 7.10
C GLU A 371 2.60 18.78 6.42
N ILE A 372 3.45 17.87 6.91
CA ILE A 372 3.51 16.47 6.46
C ILE A 372 2.15 15.79 6.65
N ARG A 373 1.58 15.90 7.86
CA ARG A 373 0.30 15.28 8.23
C ARG A 373 -0.84 15.73 7.31
N ARG A 374 -0.83 16.98 6.87
CA ARG A 374 -1.95 17.60 6.12
C ARG A 374 -1.80 17.57 4.60
N HIS A 375 -0.60 17.74 4.04
CA HIS A 375 -0.46 18.17 2.64
C HIS A 375 0.51 17.35 1.77
N GLN A 376 1.52 16.69 2.34
CA GLN A 376 2.63 16.13 1.54
C GLN A 376 2.29 14.85 0.76
N GLY A 377 1.44 13.98 1.30
CA GLY A 377 0.98 12.76 0.62
C GLY A 377 2.06 11.71 0.31
N LEU A 378 3.35 12.03 0.45
CA LEU A 378 4.50 11.11 0.36
C LEU A 378 4.72 10.37 1.69
N LEU A 379 4.79 11.10 2.80
CA LEU A 379 4.78 10.55 4.16
C LEU A 379 3.40 10.80 4.78
N ILE A 380 2.75 9.74 5.25
CA ILE A 380 1.36 9.75 5.70
C ILE A 380 1.22 9.21 7.13
N GLU A 381 0.42 9.88 7.94
CA GLU A 381 0.07 9.41 9.28
C GLU A 381 -0.97 8.27 9.20
N ARG A 382 -0.50 7.02 9.27
CA ARG A 382 -1.38 5.82 9.19
C ARG A 382 -2.22 5.63 10.44
N ARG A 383 -1.65 5.97 11.60
CA ARG A 383 -2.29 5.93 12.93
C ARG A 383 -1.88 7.17 13.70
N PRO A 384 -2.67 7.65 14.68
CA PRO A 384 -2.31 8.84 15.44
C PRO A 384 -0.87 8.75 15.98
N GLY A 385 -0.01 9.70 15.59
CA GLY A 385 1.40 9.75 15.98
C GLY A 385 2.32 8.76 15.27
N SER A 386 1.88 8.09 14.20
CA SER A 386 2.67 7.08 13.46
C SER A 386 2.64 7.33 11.96
N PHE A 387 3.80 7.64 11.39
CA PHE A 387 4.00 8.04 10.00
C PHE A 387 4.61 6.92 9.17
N SER A 388 4.30 6.88 7.88
CA SER A 388 4.89 5.89 6.97
C SER A 388 4.89 6.43 5.56
N PHE A 389 5.79 5.96 4.70
CA PHE A 389 5.71 6.30 3.29
C PHE A 389 4.40 5.76 2.69
N ALA A 390 3.84 6.53 1.76
CA ALA A 390 2.62 6.20 1.03
C ALA A 390 2.75 4.86 0.29
N ASP A 391 3.97 4.53 -0.14
CA ASP A 391 4.36 3.20 -0.61
C ASP A 391 5.78 2.86 -0.15
N LEU A 392 6.04 1.59 0.18
CA LEU A 392 7.37 1.12 0.61
C LEU A 392 8.40 1.25 -0.51
N SER A 393 7.99 1.20 -1.79
CA SER A 393 8.90 1.45 -2.91
C SER A 393 9.45 2.87 -2.89
N TYR A 394 8.71 3.84 -2.35
CA TYR A 394 9.18 5.23 -2.23
C TYR A 394 10.23 5.35 -1.15
N GLN A 395 10.03 4.68 -0.01
CA GLN A 395 11.03 4.57 1.05
C GLN A 395 12.31 3.91 0.53
N ALA A 396 12.19 2.76 -0.14
CA ALA A 396 13.33 2.03 -0.70
C ALA A 396 14.10 2.87 -1.74
N TYR A 397 13.39 3.56 -2.63
CA TYR A 397 14.02 4.45 -3.61
C TYR A 397 14.73 5.64 -2.96
N LEU A 398 14.09 6.31 -1.99
CA LEU A 398 14.67 7.47 -1.31
C LEU A 398 15.90 7.10 -0.47
N ASN A 399 15.89 5.91 0.15
CA ASN A 399 17.06 5.34 0.82
C ASN A 399 18.17 5.00 -0.19
N ALA A 400 17.83 4.36 -1.32
CA ALA A 400 18.80 4.06 -2.39
C ALA A 400 19.46 5.34 -2.92
N LEU A 401 18.67 6.41 -3.09
CA LEU A 401 19.17 7.71 -3.54
C LEU A 401 20.21 8.30 -2.57
N ASP A 402 19.99 8.16 -1.27
CA ASP A 402 20.93 8.67 -0.26
C ASP A 402 22.21 7.84 -0.22
N LEU A 403 22.11 6.51 -0.31
CA LEU A 403 23.27 5.62 -0.37
C LEU A 403 24.13 5.84 -1.63
N VAL A 404 23.50 6.08 -2.78
CA VAL A 404 24.20 6.47 -4.02
C VAL A 404 24.92 7.81 -3.82
N ARG A 405 24.25 8.80 -3.22
CA ARG A 405 24.82 10.12 -2.95
C ARG A 405 26.03 10.05 -2.02
N LEU A 406 25.96 9.22 -0.98
CA LEU A 406 27.04 9.01 0.00
C LEU A 406 28.15 8.09 -0.52
N GLY A 407 27.97 7.45 -1.68
CA GLY A 407 28.98 6.57 -2.27
C GLY A 407 29.18 5.24 -1.53
N VAL A 408 28.21 4.82 -0.71
CA VAL A 408 28.31 3.62 0.16
C VAL A 408 27.50 2.44 -0.39
N LEU A 409 27.58 2.18 -1.70
CA LEU A 409 26.83 1.10 -2.35
C LEU A 409 27.28 -0.31 -1.92
N ASP A 410 28.50 -0.46 -1.42
CA ASP A 410 29.03 -1.74 -0.96
C ASP A 410 28.22 -2.32 0.21
N SER A 411 27.66 -1.47 1.09
CA SER A 411 26.81 -1.93 2.20
C SER A 411 25.56 -2.64 1.71
N LEU A 412 24.99 -2.21 0.57
CA LEU A 412 23.84 -2.86 -0.04
C LEU A 412 24.16 -4.27 -0.54
N ILE A 413 25.40 -4.50 -0.99
CA ILE A 413 25.85 -5.83 -1.42
C ILE A 413 26.03 -6.74 -0.20
N GLU A 414 26.55 -6.22 0.91
CA GLU A 414 26.68 -6.95 2.17
C GLU A 414 25.31 -7.35 2.73
N GLU A 415 24.32 -6.46 2.63
CA GLU A 415 22.94 -6.66 3.09
C GLU A 415 22.07 -7.49 2.15
N ARG A 416 22.59 -8.04 1.05
CA ARG A 416 21.81 -8.78 0.03
C ARG A 416 20.97 -9.95 0.57
N ASN A 417 21.36 -10.53 1.69
CA ASN A 417 20.62 -11.64 2.33
C ASN A 417 19.51 -11.15 3.27
N ASP A 418 19.43 -9.84 3.53
CA ASP A 418 18.33 -9.22 4.26
C ASP A 418 17.20 -8.84 3.29
N PRO A 419 16.00 -9.46 3.38
CA PRO A 419 14.86 -9.10 2.53
C PRO A 419 14.48 -7.61 2.60
N TRP A 420 14.79 -6.92 3.70
CA TRP A 420 14.53 -5.49 3.87
C TRP A 420 15.31 -4.62 2.87
N SER A 421 16.51 -5.05 2.46
CA SER A 421 17.39 -4.30 1.55
C SER A 421 17.07 -4.53 0.07
N HIS A 422 16.34 -5.61 -0.27
CA HIS A 422 16.17 -6.08 -1.65
C HIS A 422 15.60 -5.04 -2.61
N GLU A 423 14.57 -4.29 -2.20
CA GLU A 423 14.00 -3.24 -3.04
C GLU A 423 14.92 -2.02 -3.14
N THR A 424 15.70 -1.71 -2.10
CA THR A 424 16.74 -0.67 -2.13
C THR A 424 17.84 -1.03 -3.14
N ILE A 425 18.33 -2.28 -3.11
CA ILE A 425 19.33 -2.81 -4.05
C ILE A 425 18.83 -2.67 -5.50
N VAL A 426 17.58 -3.08 -5.77
CA VAL A 426 16.99 -2.97 -7.10
C VAL A 426 16.86 -1.50 -7.50
N HIS A 427 16.37 -0.62 -6.63
CA HIS A 427 16.26 0.79 -6.95
C HIS A 427 17.62 1.44 -7.22
N ALA A 428 18.65 1.13 -6.44
CA ALA A 428 20.02 1.62 -6.64
C ALA A 428 20.53 1.31 -8.06
N ALA A 429 20.38 0.07 -8.54
CA ALA A 429 20.76 -0.29 -9.90
C ALA A 429 19.99 0.52 -10.98
N GLY A 430 18.76 0.94 -10.68
CA GLY A 430 17.93 1.75 -11.56
C GLY A 430 18.27 3.24 -11.59
N ILE A 431 19.06 3.74 -10.64
CA ILE A 431 19.47 5.14 -10.56
C ILE A 431 20.49 5.46 -11.68
N PRO A 432 20.31 6.55 -12.45
CA PRO A 432 21.19 6.89 -13.58
C PRO A 432 22.67 7.05 -13.24
N GLU A 433 22.97 7.58 -12.05
CA GLU A 433 24.30 7.89 -11.55
C GLU A 433 25.12 6.62 -11.24
N VAL A 434 24.47 5.47 -11.09
CA VAL A 434 25.11 4.20 -10.76
C VAL A 434 25.60 3.50 -12.02
N ASP A 435 26.86 3.06 -12.02
CA ASP A 435 27.35 2.04 -12.96
C ASP A 435 26.71 0.70 -12.61
N ALA A 436 25.49 0.50 -13.14
CA ALA A 436 24.72 -0.70 -12.92
C ALA A 436 25.46 -1.97 -13.37
N ALA A 437 26.35 -1.87 -14.36
CA ALA A 437 27.08 -3.04 -14.83
C ALA A 437 28.20 -3.45 -13.85
N ALA A 438 28.88 -2.49 -13.22
CA ALA A 438 29.82 -2.76 -12.12
C ALA A 438 29.09 -3.31 -10.90
N PHE A 439 28.05 -2.61 -10.43
CA PHE A 439 27.27 -2.99 -9.26
C PHE A 439 26.68 -4.41 -9.36
N ILE A 440 26.10 -4.75 -10.52
CA ILE A 440 25.54 -6.10 -10.74
C ILE A 440 26.63 -7.17 -10.82
N ARG A 441 27.83 -6.87 -11.34
CA ARG A 441 28.95 -7.82 -11.33
C ARG A 441 29.40 -8.11 -9.91
N GLU A 442 29.57 -7.08 -9.08
CA GLU A 442 29.96 -7.26 -7.69
C GLU A 442 28.90 -8.04 -6.89
N LEU A 443 27.63 -7.72 -7.09
CA LEU A 443 26.52 -8.48 -6.50
C LEU A 443 26.58 -9.96 -6.89
N LEU A 444 26.86 -10.28 -8.16
CA LEU A 444 26.99 -11.66 -8.63
C LEU A 444 28.23 -12.39 -8.10
N GLU A 445 29.27 -11.68 -7.69
CA GLU A 445 30.52 -12.26 -7.15
C GLU A 445 30.52 -12.34 -5.62
N ALA A 446 29.63 -11.62 -4.93
CA ALA A 446 29.55 -11.54 -3.47
C ALA A 446 29.44 -12.91 -2.77
N ASP A 447 28.82 -13.89 -3.43
CA ASP A 447 28.68 -15.27 -2.95
C ASP A 447 29.52 -16.28 -3.74
N ARG A 448 30.70 -15.85 -4.23
CA ARG A 448 31.57 -16.67 -5.10
C ARG A 448 30.86 -17.17 -6.36
N GLY A 449 29.77 -16.52 -6.76
CA GLY A 449 29.02 -16.84 -7.96
C GLY A 449 27.91 -17.89 -7.82
N GLU A 450 27.65 -18.41 -6.62
CA GLU A 450 26.77 -19.58 -6.42
C GLU A 450 25.45 -19.30 -5.67
N ALA A 451 25.22 -18.09 -5.15
CA ALA A 451 23.99 -17.81 -4.42
C ALA A 451 22.78 -17.51 -5.32
N PRO A 452 21.63 -18.18 -5.09
CA PRO A 452 20.36 -17.88 -5.76
C PRO A 452 19.85 -16.46 -5.50
N VAL A 453 19.99 -15.94 -4.27
CA VAL A 453 19.52 -14.60 -3.88
C VAL A 453 20.21 -13.51 -4.70
N ALA A 454 21.55 -13.55 -4.77
CA ALA A 454 22.33 -12.62 -5.58
C ALA A 454 21.95 -12.69 -7.07
N THR A 455 21.71 -13.89 -7.60
CA THR A 455 21.28 -14.09 -8.99
C THR A 455 19.90 -13.50 -9.25
N LEU A 456 18.94 -13.71 -8.34
CA LEU A 456 17.58 -13.17 -8.44
C LEU A 456 17.59 -11.64 -8.33
N LEU A 457 18.35 -11.08 -7.38
CA LEU A 457 18.52 -9.63 -7.25
C LEU A 457 19.21 -9.03 -8.48
N ALA A 458 20.25 -9.68 -9.01
CA ALA A 458 20.93 -9.25 -10.24
C ALA A 458 19.97 -9.25 -11.45
N ALA A 459 19.08 -10.24 -11.56
CA ALA A 459 18.05 -10.28 -12.59
C ALA A 459 17.07 -9.10 -12.47
N ARG A 460 16.62 -8.78 -11.25
CA ARG A 460 15.74 -7.63 -10.99
C ARG A 460 16.44 -6.28 -11.22
N CYS A 461 17.71 -6.17 -10.83
CA CYS A 461 18.55 -5.01 -11.11
C CYS A 461 18.74 -4.82 -12.63
N ALA A 462 18.95 -5.91 -13.37
CA ALA A 462 19.10 -5.85 -14.82
C ALA A 462 17.83 -5.39 -15.54
N GLU A 463 16.66 -5.71 -15.00
CA GLU A 463 15.39 -5.25 -15.51
C GLU A 463 15.29 -3.72 -15.46
N VAL A 464 15.53 -3.11 -14.29
CA VAL A 464 15.44 -1.65 -14.09
C VAL A 464 16.61 -0.86 -14.68
N ALA A 465 17.78 -1.47 -14.84
CA ALA A 465 18.89 -0.85 -15.55
C ALA A 465 18.73 -0.91 -17.07
N GLY A 466 17.91 -1.83 -17.58
CA GLY A 466 17.44 -1.86 -18.95
C GLY A 466 18.58 -1.79 -19.95
N GLY A 467 18.51 -0.82 -20.87
CA GLY A 467 19.47 -0.61 -21.96
C GLY A 467 20.93 -0.44 -21.54
N ARG A 468 21.20 -0.03 -20.29
CA ARG A 468 22.54 0.25 -19.76
C ARG A 468 23.42 -0.99 -19.59
N LEU A 469 22.85 -2.19 -19.58
CA LEU A 469 23.64 -3.42 -19.43
C LEU A 469 24.27 -3.93 -20.73
N PRO A 470 25.55 -4.36 -20.69
CA PRO A 470 26.18 -5.10 -21.78
C PRO A 470 25.46 -6.42 -22.10
N PRO A 471 25.36 -6.83 -23.38
CA PRO A 471 24.72 -8.09 -23.78
C PRO A 471 25.33 -9.33 -23.12
N GLN A 472 26.64 -9.34 -22.87
CA GLN A 472 27.35 -10.46 -22.23
C GLN A 472 26.89 -10.65 -20.78
N LEU A 473 26.68 -9.56 -20.03
CA LEU A 473 26.20 -9.61 -18.65
C LEU A 473 24.76 -10.09 -18.61
N ARG A 474 23.88 -9.60 -19.51
CA ARG A 474 22.50 -10.11 -19.63
C ARG A 474 22.44 -11.62 -19.88
N ARG A 475 23.30 -12.15 -20.76
CA ARG A 475 23.39 -13.61 -21.00
C ARG A 475 23.87 -14.37 -19.76
N THR A 476 24.81 -13.81 -19.02
CA THR A 476 25.33 -14.41 -17.79
C THR A 476 24.23 -14.53 -16.73
N ILE A 477 23.47 -13.45 -16.53
CA ILE A 477 22.32 -13.41 -15.63
C ILE A 477 21.25 -14.42 -16.08
N ALA A 478 20.88 -14.42 -17.36
CA ALA A 478 19.88 -15.34 -17.89
C ALA A 478 20.27 -16.81 -17.71
N ARG A 479 21.55 -17.15 -17.93
CA ARG A 479 22.08 -18.49 -17.69
C ARG A 479 21.99 -18.87 -16.21
N ARG A 480 22.52 -18.05 -15.29
CA ARG A 480 22.44 -18.34 -13.84
C ARG A 480 20.99 -18.42 -13.36
N LEU A 481 20.11 -17.55 -13.87
CA LEU A 481 18.69 -17.57 -13.53
C LEU A 481 18.01 -18.87 -13.95
N SER A 482 18.39 -19.45 -15.10
CA SER A 482 17.87 -20.75 -15.56
C SER A 482 18.32 -21.94 -14.72
N ASP A 483 19.33 -21.78 -13.88
CA ASP A 483 19.76 -22.78 -12.90
C ASP A 483 18.93 -22.66 -11.59
N VAL A 484 18.39 -21.46 -11.31
CA VAL A 484 17.59 -21.17 -10.11
C VAL A 484 16.08 -21.40 -10.32
N VAL A 485 15.54 -20.98 -11.48
CA VAL A 485 14.11 -21.13 -11.83
C VAL A 485 13.91 -21.62 -13.27
N PRO A 486 12.82 -22.36 -13.57
CA PRO A 486 11.81 -22.87 -12.63
C PRO A 486 12.34 -24.04 -11.77
N PRO A 487 11.71 -24.32 -10.61
CA PRO A 487 12.02 -25.50 -9.81
C PRO A 487 11.71 -26.78 -10.58
N ARG A 488 12.57 -27.79 -10.39
CA ARG A 488 12.55 -29.06 -11.14
C ARG A 488 12.30 -30.28 -10.26
N ASP A 489 12.34 -30.11 -8.94
CA ASP A 489 12.17 -31.18 -7.97
C ASP A 489 11.73 -30.59 -6.61
N PRO A 490 11.30 -31.45 -5.65
CA PRO A 490 10.85 -31.00 -4.34
C PRO A 490 11.93 -30.28 -3.50
N PHE A 491 13.20 -30.66 -3.62
CA PHE A 491 14.29 -30.01 -2.86
C PHE A 491 14.53 -28.59 -3.38
N HIS A 492 14.44 -28.38 -4.70
CA HIS A 492 14.46 -27.04 -5.28
C HIS A 492 13.29 -26.19 -4.77
N VAL A 493 12.08 -26.75 -4.63
CA VAL A 493 10.93 -26.02 -4.06
C VAL A 493 11.19 -25.64 -2.61
N ALA A 494 11.61 -26.59 -1.76
CA ALA A 494 11.91 -26.33 -0.35
C ALA A 494 13.01 -25.26 -0.21
N HIS A 495 14.11 -25.39 -0.96
CA HIS A 495 15.19 -24.40 -0.96
C HIS A 495 14.69 -23.00 -1.35
N LEU A 496 13.86 -22.89 -2.39
CA LEU A 496 13.28 -21.60 -2.80
C LEU A 496 12.35 -20.99 -1.75
N VAL A 497 11.60 -21.82 -1.02
CA VAL A 497 10.64 -21.37 0.00
C VAL A 497 11.34 -21.01 1.31
N ASP A 498 12.21 -21.88 1.80
CA ASP A 498 12.80 -21.81 3.14
C ASP A 498 14.07 -20.96 3.19
N ASP A 499 14.93 -21.06 2.17
CA ASP A 499 16.25 -20.41 2.17
C ASP A 499 16.30 -19.14 1.30
N VAL A 500 15.55 -19.09 0.19
CA VAL A 500 15.58 -17.95 -0.76
C VAL A 500 14.47 -16.93 -0.47
N GLY A 501 13.24 -17.38 -0.24
CA GLY A 501 12.12 -16.52 0.13
C GLY A 501 11.51 -15.71 -1.03
N GLU A 502 10.77 -14.65 -0.69
CA GLU A 502 9.89 -13.91 -1.62
C GLU A 502 10.59 -13.32 -2.85
N VAL A 503 11.92 -13.12 -2.79
CA VAL A 503 12.73 -12.60 -3.90
C VAL A 503 12.64 -13.49 -5.15
N ALA A 504 12.34 -14.78 -4.99
CA ALA A 504 12.12 -15.72 -6.10
C ALA A 504 10.77 -15.50 -6.83
N GLY A 505 9.78 -14.91 -6.18
CA GLY A 505 8.40 -14.80 -6.66
C GLY A 505 8.25 -14.22 -8.08
N PRO A 506 8.84 -13.06 -8.41
CA PRO A 506 8.80 -12.50 -9.76
C PRO A 506 9.38 -13.43 -10.83
N ALA A 507 10.54 -14.03 -10.56
CA ALA A 507 11.24 -14.90 -11.49
C ALA A 507 10.48 -16.21 -11.72
N LEU A 508 9.86 -16.77 -10.68
CA LEU A 508 8.95 -17.91 -10.77
C LEU A 508 7.75 -17.61 -11.68
N ILE A 509 7.10 -16.46 -11.52
CA ILE A 509 5.97 -16.06 -12.39
C ILE A 509 6.43 -15.93 -13.85
N GLN A 510 7.62 -15.38 -14.09
CA GLN A 510 8.17 -15.20 -15.43
C GLN A 510 8.49 -16.55 -16.11
N ALA A 511 9.07 -17.48 -15.35
CA ALA A 511 9.47 -18.80 -15.83
C ALA A 511 8.29 -19.68 -16.28
N LEU A 512 7.06 -19.43 -15.79
CA LEU A 512 5.86 -20.17 -16.17
C LEU A 512 5.59 -20.20 -17.69
N SER A 513 6.02 -19.16 -18.42
CA SER A 513 5.77 -19.03 -19.86
C SER A 513 6.51 -20.07 -20.72
N SER A 514 7.62 -20.59 -20.23
CA SER A 514 8.45 -21.60 -20.91
C SER A 514 8.53 -22.93 -20.15
N ALA A 515 7.87 -23.05 -19.00
CA ALA A 515 7.93 -24.21 -18.13
C ALA A 515 7.08 -25.39 -18.65
N SER A 516 7.63 -26.60 -18.54
CA SER A 516 6.93 -27.87 -18.69
C SER A 516 5.79 -28.01 -17.66
N PRO A 517 4.82 -28.93 -17.85
CA PRO A 517 3.74 -29.16 -16.89
C PRO A 517 4.24 -29.41 -15.46
N SER A 518 5.27 -30.23 -15.28
CA SER A 518 5.85 -30.48 -13.96
C SER A 518 6.51 -29.25 -13.35
N GLU A 519 7.32 -28.51 -14.11
CA GLU A 519 7.93 -27.26 -13.64
C GLU A 519 6.86 -26.23 -13.25
N ARG A 520 5.73 -26.18 -13.98
CA ARG A 520 4.58 -25.33 -13.59
C ARG A 520 3.95 -25.80 -12.29
N ALA A 521 3.82 -27.10 -12.06
CA ALA A 521 3.31 -27.63 -10.81
C ALA A 521 4.25 -27.35 -9.62
N TYR A 522 5.56 -27.58 -9.75
CA TYR A 522 6.54 -27.18 -8.74
C TYR A 522 6.54 -25.67 -8.51
N THR A 523 6.39 -24.88 -9.58
CA THR A 523 6.26 -23.42 -9.47
C THR A 523 5.00 -23.01 -8.71
N ALA A 524 3.86 -23.70 -8.92
CA ALA A 524 2.65 -23.46 -8.14
C ALA A 524 2.88 -23.71 -6.65
N MET A 525 3.52 -24.83 -6.32
CA MET A 525 3.86 -25.20 -4.94
C MET A 525 4.80 -24.15 -4.30
N ALA A 526 5.86 -23.75 -5.01
CA ALA A 526 6.79 -22.72 -4.54
C ALA A 526 6.08 -21.37 -4.31
N LEU A 527 5.23 -20.92 -5.26
CA LEU A 527 4.48 -19.66 -5.13
C LEU A 527 3.44 -19.72 -3.98
N GLY A 528 2.86 -20.89 -3.72
CA GLY A 528 1.99 -21.15 -2.58
C GLY A 528 2.73 -21.07 -1.25
N GLY A 529 3.84 -21.81 -1.12
CA GLY A 529 4.68 -21.84 0.08
C GLY A 529 5.28 -20.48 0.42
N LEU A 530 5.76 -19.74 -0.58
CA LEU A 530 6.21 -18.35 -0.43
C LEU A 530 5.09 -17.38 -0.01
N ARG A 531 3.82 -17.77 -0.17
CA ARG A 531 2.64 -16.90 0.03
C ARG A 531 2.76 -15.57 -0.72
N TYR A 532 3.40 -15.61 -1.88
CA TYR A 532 3.72 -14.43 -2.67
C TYR A 532 2.45 -13.82 -3.26
N ARG A 533 1.90 -12.80 -2.59
CA ARG A 533 0.58 -12.21 -2.89
C ARG A 533 0.36 -11.83 -4.37
N PRO A 534 1.33 -11.28 -5.12
CA PRO A 534 1.17 -11.01 -6.54
C PRO A 534 0.88 -12.26 -7.39
N ALA A 535 1.28 -13.45 -6.94
CA ALA A 535 1.03 -14.73 -7.62
C ALA A 535 -0.38 -15.29 -7.40
N TYR A 536 -1.17 -14.81 -6.45
CA TYR A 536 -2.47 -15.44 -6.18
C TYR A 536 -3.41 -15.44 -7.40
N GLY A 537 -3.40 -14.36 -8.18
CA GLY A 537 -4.15 -14.32 -9.43
C GLY A 537 -3.60 -15.24 -10.52
N VAL A 538 -2.30 -15.56 -10.48
CA VAL A 538 -1.64 -16.55 -11.35
C VAL A 538 -2.09 -17.95 -10.95
N LEU A 539 -2.03 -18.30 -9.66
CA LEU A 539 -2.50 -19.59 -9.14
C LEU A 539 -3.98 -19.84 -9.47
N VAL A 540 -4.84 -18.83 -9.35
CA VAL A 540 -6.26 -18.96 -9.74
C VAL A 540 -6.44 -19.24 -11.23
N ARG A 541 -5.54 -18.75 -12.10
CA ARG A 541 -5.56 -19.12 -13.53
C ARG A 541 -5.00 -20.52 -13.75
N MET A 542 -3.93 -20.88 -13.06
CA MET A 542 -3.32 -22.22 -13.13
C MET A 542 -4.26 -23.31 -12.63
N ALA A 543 -5.21 -23.00 -11.73
CA ALA A 543 -6.24 -23.95 -11.31
C ALA A 543 -7.03 -24.55 -12.49
N ALA A 544 -7.15 -23.83 -13.62
CA ALA A 544 -7.79 -24.32 -14.84
C ALA A 544 -6.87 -25.13 -15.77
N ASP A 545 -5.57 -25.24 -15.47
CA ASP A 545 -4.60 -25.96 -16.31
C ASP A 545 -4.78 -27.47 -16.15
N ASP A 546 -5.23 -28.12 -17.23
CA ASP A 546 -5.49 -29.55 -17.34
C ASP A 546 -4.31 -30.35 -17.92
N SER A 547 -3.13 -29.71 -18.05
CA SER A 547 -1.94 -30.39 -18.52
C SER A 547 -1.51 -31.49 -17.54
N PRO A 548 -1.25 -32.71 -18.02
CA PRO A 548 -0.86 -33.83 -17.17
C PRO A 548 0.54 -33.63 -16.59
N VAL A 549 0.69 -34.01 -15.33
CA VAL A 549 1.96 -34.09 -14.60
C VAL A 549 2.28 -35.57 -14.46
N ASN A 550 3.34 -36.01 -15.14
CA ASN A 550 3.68 -37.42 -15.30
C ASN A 550 4.62 -37.95 -14.21
N GLU A 551 5.04 -37.09 -13.28
CA GLU A 551 5.94 -37.45 -12.20
C GLU A 551 5.30 -37.18 -10.84
N PRO A 552 5.69 -37.93 -9.80
CA PRO A 552 5.22 -37.70 -8.43
C PRO A 552 5.69 -36.33 -7.94
N ILE A 553 4.74 -35.49 -7.52
CA ILE A 553 5.06 -34.21 -6.87
C ILE A 553 4.75 -34.33 -5.39
N VAL A 554 5.76 -34.02 -4.56
CA VAL A 554 5.60 -33.93 -3.11
C VAL A 554 4.89 -32.63 -2.78
N CYS A 555 3.76 -32.75 -2.08
CA CYS A 555 3.00 -31.65 -1.54
C CYS A 555 3.11 -31.63 -0.03
N TRP A 556 3.19 -30.45 0.56
CA TRP A 556 3.16 -30.27 2.01
C TRP A 556 1.76 -29.82 2.43
N LEU A 557 1.07 -30.65 3.21
CA LEU A 557 -0.20 -30.30 3.84
C LEU A 557 -0.01 -30.40 5.35
N TRP A 558 -0.05 -29.26 6.04
CA TRP A 558 0.20 -29.18 7.49
C TRP A 558 1.50 -29.86 7.92
N ASP A 559 2.59 -29.55 7.22
CA ASP A 559 3.95 -30.08 7.44
C ASP A 559 4.09 -31.60 7.22
N GLU A 560 3.06 -32.28 6.69
CA GLU A 560 3.15 -33.66 6.24
C GLU A 560 3.41 -33.73 4.72
N GLU A 561 4.44 -34.48 4.34
CA GLU A 561 4.76 -34.76 2.93
C GLU A 561 3.78 -35.79 2.35
N GLN A 562 3.12 -35.41 1.26
CA GLN A 562 2.15 -36.23 0.55
C GLN A 562 2.55 -36.33 -0.92
N PRO A 563 2.97 -37.50 -1.42
CA PRO A 563 3.21 -37.68 -2.85
C PRO A 563 1.88 -37.68 -3.61
N VAL A 564 1.74 -36.75 -4.54
CA VAL A 564 0.58 -36.63 -5.42
C VAL A 564 1.00 -37.03 -6.83
N ASN A 565 0.41 -38.14 -7.31
CA ASN A 565 0.71 -38.75 -8.61
C ASN A 565 -0.50 -38.65 -9.52
N ASP A 566 -0.25 -38.75 -10.83
CA ASP A 566 -1.28 -38.87 -11.86
C ASP A 566 -2.33 -37.74 -11.77
N GLN A 567 -1.84 -36.50 -11.77
CA GLN A 567 -2.68 -35.29 -11.66
C GLN A 567 -2.36 -34.27 -12.75
N VAL A 568 -3.16 -33.21 -12.80
CA VAL A 568 -2.93 -32.04 -13.66
C VAL A 568 -2.34 -30.88 -12.87
N VAL A 569 -1.72 -29.93 -13.57
CA VAL A 569 -1.17 -28.70 -12.96
C VAL A 569 -2.18 -27.98 -12.06
N GLY A 570 -3.46 -27.95 -12.45
CA GLY A 570 -4.53 -27.34 -11.66
C GLY A 570 -4.73 -27.94 -10.26
N CYS A 571 -4.38 -29.21 -10.05
CA CYS A 571 -4.41 -29.87 -8.74
C CYS A 571 -3.46 -29.17 -7.74
N PHE A 572 -2.23 -28.91 -8.17
CA PHE A 572 -1.19 -28.28 -7.35
C PHE A 572 -1.48 -26.81 -7.08
N ALA A 573 -2.06 -26.10 -8.04
CA ALA A 573 -2.55 -24.74 -7.84
C ALA A 573 -3.70 -24.67 -6.83
N LEU A 574 -4.61 -25.65 -6.82
CA LEU A 574 -5.67 -25.76 -5.82
C LEU A 574 -5.12 -26.03 -4.42
N LEU A 575 -4.18 -26.96 -4.28
CA LEU A 575 -3.52 -27.26 -2.99
C LEU A 575 -2.81 -26.02 -2.43
N SER A 576 -2.07 -25.32 -3.29
CA SER A 576 -1.39 -24.07 -2.94
C SER A 576 -2.37 -22.98 -2.48
N LEU A 577 -3.50 -22.81 -3.18
CA LEU A 577 -4.52 -21.83 -2.81
C LEU A 577 -5.32 -22.22 -1.55
N PHE A 578 -5.43 -23.52 -1.26
CA PHE A 578 -5.99 -23.99 -0.01
C PHE A 578 -5.10 -23.59 1.17
N ASP A 579 -3.79 -23.85 1.10
CA ASP A 579 -2.84 -23.43 2.14
C ASP A 579 -2.83 -21.90 2.33
N VAL A 580 -2.78 -21.15 1.22
CA VAL A 580 -2.89 -19.69 1.26
C VAL A 580 -4.20 -19.22 1.91
N ALA A 581 -5.33 -19.91 1.68
CA ALA A 581 -6.62 -19.55 2.27
C ALA A 581 -6.71 -19.88 3.77
N LEU A 582 -6.01 -20.91 4.24
CA LEU A 582 -5.88 -21.21 5.67
C LEU A 582 -5.03 -20.15 6.38
N ALA A 583 -3.90 -19.78 5.78
CA ALA A 583 -2.99 -18.79 6.34
C ALA A 583 -3.56 -17.36 6.29
N VAL A 584 -4.27 -17.03 5.21
CA VAL A 584 -4.80 -15.69 4.95
C VAL A 584 -6.30 -15.79 4.69
N PRO A 585 -7.16 -15.65 5.71
CA PRO A 585 -8.61 -15.84 5.56
C PRO A 585 -9.26 -14.99 4.46
N THR A 586 -8.72 -13.79 4.21
CA THR A 586 -9.18 -12.90 3.11
C THR A 586 -8.94 -13.50 1.71
N ALA A 587 -8.02 -14.45 1.56
CA ALA A 587 -7.75 -15.18 0.34
C ALA A 587 -8.75 -16.33 0.07
N SER A 588 -9.66 -16.64 1.00
CA SER A 588 -10.69 -17.68 0.79
C SER A 588 -11.57 -17.41 -0.44
N THR A 589 -11.78 -16.14 -0.81
CA THR A 589 -12.51 -15.78 -2.03
C THR A 589 -11.75 -16.05 -3.33
N LEU A 590 -10.41 -16.16 -3.27
CA LEU A 590 -9.55 -16.55 -4.40
C LEU A 590 -9.57 -18.05 -4.56
N PHE A 591 -9.48 -18.80 -3.46
CA PHE A 591 -9.69 -20.25 -3.46
C PHE A 591 -11.04 -20.62 -4.07
N GLN A 592 -12.13 -19.96 -3.65
CA GLN A 592 -13.45 -20.19 -4.25
C GLN A 592 -13.49 -19.95 -5.78
N GLN A 593 -12.79 -18.92 -6.28
CA GLN A 593 -12.70 -18.68 -7.72
C GLN A 593 -11.92 -19.78 -8.45
N ALA A 594 -10.90 -20.35 -7.81
CA ALA A 594 -10.14 -21.47 -8.36
C ALA A 594 -10.96 -22.75 -8.41
N LEU A 595 -11.76 -23.05 -7.36
CA LEU A 595 -12.68 -24.19 -7.35
C LEU A 595 -13.66 -24.17 -8.53
N GLU A 596 -14.16 -22.99 -8.91
CA GLU A 596 -15.08 -22.81 -10.05
C GLU A 596 -14.41 -23.03 -11.42
N ARG A 597 -13.08 -23.02 -11.47
CA ARG A 597 -12.29 -23.12 -12.70
C ARG A 597 -11.60 -24.47 -12.87
N ALA A 598 -11.42 -25.20 -11.78
CA ALA A 598 -10.62 -26.41 -11.79
C ALA A 598 -11.31 -27.58 -12.49
N PRO A 599 -10.53 -28.44 -13.19
CA PRO A 599 -11.04 -29.71 -13.69
C PRO A 599 -11.67 -30.53 -12.55
N ARG A 600 -12.83 -31.15 -12.82
CA ARG A 600 -13.59 -31.92 -11.79
C ARG A 600 -12.75 -33.03 -11.15
N GLY A 601 -11.92 -33.73 -11.94
CA GLY A 601 -11.04 -34.78 -11.43
C GLY A 601 -10.00 -34.25 -10.44
N ALA A 602 -9.37 -33.12 -10.75
CA ALA A 602 -8.44 -32.45 -9.83
C ALA A 602 -9.16 -31.99 -8.56
N LEU A 603 -10.36 -31.40 -8.70
CA LEU A 603 -11.16 -30.96 -7.55
C LEU A 603 -11.55 -32.12 -6.62
N ASP A 604 -12.01 -33.25 -7.17
CA ASP A 604 -12.36 -34.45 -6.42
C ASP A 604 -11.14 -35.05 -5.70
N ARG A 605 -9.98 -35.09 -6.37
CA ARG A 605 -8.73 -35.58 -5.77
C ARG A 605 -8.29 -34.69 -4.61
N VAL A 606 -8.23 -33.38 -4.81
CA VAL A 606 -7.82 -32.41 -3.77
C VAL A 606 -8.78 -32.48 -2.59
N TYR A 607 -10.09 -32.57 -2.85
CA TYR A 607 -11.10 -32.73 -1.81
C TYR A 607 -10.81 -33.98 -0.96
N LYS A 608 -10.63 -35.15 -1.59
CA LYS A 608 -10.36 -36.41 -0.87
C LYS A 608 -9.06 -36.37 -0.08
N LEU A 609 -8.00 -35.75 -0.64
CA LEU A 609 -6.71 -35.63 0.02
C LEU A 609 -6.81 -34.79 1.30
N ILE A 610 -7.47 -33.63 1.21
CA ILE A 610 -7.65 -32.72 2.35
C ILE A 610 -8.60 -33.32 3.39
N ASP A 611 -9.75 -33.87 2.96
CA ASP A 611 -10.76 -34.47 3.85
C ASP A 611 -10.16 -35.64 4.65
N HIS A 612 -9.40 -36.51 3.98
CA HIS A 612 -8.70 -37.62 4.64
C HIS A 612 -7.65 -37.11 5.63
N GLY A 613 -6.77 -36.19 5.22
CA GLY A 613 -5.75 -35.64 6.12
C GLY A 613 -6.36 -34.92 7.31
N HIS A 614 -7.45 -34.17 7.12
CA HIS A 614 -8.17 -33.50 8.18
C HIS A 614 -8.79 -34.48 9.19
N LEU A 615 -9.43 -35.55 8.72
CA LEU A 615 -9.97 -36.61 9.58
C LEU A 615 -8.87 -37.27 10.43
N MET A 616 -7.74 -37.63 9.83
CA MET A 616 -6.61 -38.23 10.55
C MET A 616 -6.04 -37.28 11.62
N ARG A 617 -5.98 -35.98 11.33
CA ARG A 617 -5.56 -34.96 12.31
C ARG A 617 -6.56 -34.86 13.47
N VAL A 618 -7.86 -34.81 13.19
CA VAL A 618 -8.91 -34.78 14.22
C VAL A 618 -8.84 -36.00 15.14
N GLU A 619 -8.58 -37.18 14.60
CA GLU A 619 -8.42 -38.41 15.38
C GLU A 619 -7.19 -38.35 16.31
N ARG A 620 -6.05 -37.84 15.82
CA ARG A 620 -4.80 -37.68 16.59
C ARG A 620 -4.87 -36.58 17.65
N ALA A 621 -5.67 -35.53 17.44
CA ALA A 621 -5.84 -34.42 18.38
C ALA A 621 -6.51 -34.79 19.70
N SER A 622 -7.06 -36.00 19.79
CA SER A 622 -7.64 -36.51 21.03
C SER A 622 -6.59 -36.84 22.10
N GLU A 623 -5.30 -36.85 21.76
CA GLU A 623 -4.24 -37.28 22.69
C GLU A 623 -3.29 -36.18 23.17
N ASP A 624 -2.92 -35.15 22.39
CA ASP A 624 -2.10 -34.03 22.89
C ASP A 624 -2.25 -32.76 22.02
N ALA A 625 -2.81 -31.70 22.63
CA ALA A 625 -2.98 -30.32 22.13
C ALA A 625 -4.12 -30.02 21.11
N PRO A 626 -4.81 -28.86 21.22
CA PRO A 626 -5.85 -28.44 20.28
C PRO A 626 -5.25 -28.05 18.92
N ILE A 627 -5.79 -28.63 17.84
CA ILE A 627 -5.45 -28.24 16.47
C ILE A 627 -5.94 -26.81 16.22
N ARG A 628 -4.99 -25.94 15.86
CA ARG A 628 -5.29 -24.61 15.33
C ARG A 628 -5.70 -24.77 13.88
N ASP A 629 -6.90 -24.28 13.51
CA ASP A 629 -7.49 -24.22 12.15
C ASP A 629 -8.67 -25.15 11.83
N LEU A 630 -9.13 -26.02 12.73
CA LEU A 630 -10.20 -27.00 12.45
C LEU A 630 -11.44 -26.38 11.78
N GLU A 631 -12.00 -25.32 12.38
CA GLU A 631 -13.18 -24.64 11.83
C GLU A 631 -12.91 -24.02 10.45
N ALA A 632 -11.69 -23.54 10.20
CA ALA A 632 -11.32 -22.97 8.91
C ALA A 632 -11.24 -24.04 7.83
N VAL A 633 -10.67 -25.21 8.15
CA VAL A 633 -10.61 -26.36 7.24
C VAL A 633 -12.02 -26.87 6.92
N ASP A 634 -12.89 -27.03 7.93
CA ASP A 634 -14.30 -27.42 7.76
C ASP A 634 -15.04 -26.46 6.82
N VAL A 635 -14.85 -25.15 7.00
CA VAL A 635 -15.45 -24.13 6.14
C VAL A 635 -14.96 -24.25 4.70
N LEU A 636 -13.68 -24.50 4.47
CA LEU A 636 -13.12 -24.68 3.13
C LEU A 636 -13.59 -25.99 2.48
N LEU A 637 -13.62 -27.10 3.22
CA LEU A 637 -14.16 -28.38 2.76
C LEU A 637 -15.65 -28.27 2.40
N ALA A 638 -16.45 -27.56 3.19
CA ALA A 638 -17.85 -27.30 2.89
C ALA A 638 -18.03 -26.50 1.59
N LYS A 639 -17.15 -25.52 1.33
CA LYS A 639 -17.13 -24.76 0.06
C LYS A 639 -16.80 -25.66 -1.12
N MET A 640 -15.80 -26.54 -0.99
CA MET A 640 -15.44 -27.52 -2.03
C MET A 640 -16.59 -28.48 -2.33
N ARG A 641 -17.20 -29.06 -1.29
CA ARG A 641 -18.33 -30.00 -1.42
C ARG A 641 -19.50 -29.36 -2.16
N LYS A 642 -19.84 -28.11 -1.82
CA LYS A 642 -20.89 -27.35 -2.52
C LYS A 642 -20.62 -27.19 -4.03
N VAL A 643 -19.37 -27.04 -4.45
CA VAL A 643 -18.99 -26.95 -5.87
C VAL A 643 -19.07 -28.33 -6.54
N LEU A 644 -18.60 -29.38 -5.87
CA LEU A 644 -18.69 -30.76 -6.34
C LEU A 644 -20.14 -31.23 -6.56
N ASP A 645 -21.02 -30.92 -5.59
CA ASP A 645 -22.45 -31.26 -5.63
C ASP A 645 -23.16 -30.54 -6.79
N ARG A 646 -22.83 -29.26 -7.01
CA ARG A 646 -23.39 -28.46 -8.11
C ARG A 646 -22.95 -28.93 -9.49
N THR A 647 -21.78 -29.53 -9.60
CA THR A 647 -21.20 -29.89 -10.90
C THR A 647 -21.64 -31.26 -11.42
N GLY A 648 -22.24 -32.12 -10.58
CA GLY A 648 -22.98 -33.34 -10.97
C GLY A 648 -22.20 -34.45 -11.71
N GLY A 649 -22.61 -35.73 -11.57
CA GLY A 649 -22.13 -36.86 -12.37
C GLY A 649 -20.82 -37.55 -11.90
N PRO A 650 -20.50 -38.76 -12.41
CA PRO A 650 -19.22 -39.43 -12.14
C PRO A 650 -18.05 -38.57 -12.65
N SER A 651 -16.89 -38.61 -11.97
CA SER A 651 -15.67 -37.97 -12.48
C SER A 651 -15.33 -38.61 -13.84
N PRO A 652 -15.38 -37.87 -14.96
CA PRO A 652 -15.04 -38.43 -16.26
C PRO A 652 -13.52 -38.48 -16.49
N TRP A 653 -12.72 -38.02 -15.53
CA TRP A 653 -11.28 -37.97 -15.65
C TRP A 653 -10.65 -39.23 -15.04
N GLU A 654 -10.45 -40.23 -15.88
CA GLU A 654 -9.41 -41.24 -15.71
C GLU A 654 -8.11 -40.65 -16.30
N PHE A 655 -7.00 -40.74 -15.57
CA PHE A 655 -5.71 -40.25 -16.06
C PHE A 655 -5.40 -40.93 -17.41
N PRO A 656 -5.06 -40.18 -18.49
CA PRO A 656 -4.85 -40.74 -19.82
C PRO A 656 -3.76 -41.81 -19.90
#